data_AF-A0A2R6CAK8-F1
#
_entry.id   AF-A0A2R6CAK8-F1
#
_cell.length_a   1.000
_cell.length_b   1.000
_cell.length_c   1.000
_cell.angle_alpha   90.00
_cell.angle_beta   90.00
_cell.angle_gamma   90.00
#
_symmetry.space_group_name_H-M   'P 1'
#
loop_
_entity.id
_entity.type
_entity.pdbx_description
1 polymer ?
#
loop_
_entity_poly.entity_id
_entity_poly.type
_entity_poly.pdbx_seq_one_letter_code
_entity_poly.pdbx_strand_id
1 'polypeptide(L)'
;MTELAIFVSACPNCGGMITSSRLERGLPCEKCLPEPVDPATRSIEEWHSLVASQLDRQGTLNRYREIVNLEDRAKEFVNVFHSLTSREPWSAQLTWAKRCLRGESFSIIAPTGVGKTTFLSVLAVYMARMGKRVLMVSPTALLARQTAGWVKRYSAVYDHTIKVAELHGEETGKAKREALSMVDDASANIVVVTAAGLGNLFERLLKIGFGLILVDDVDALLRKSVNIDRVIRLLGFSEEVQGIATEAILLRIRLARLFAQGEVRTEEVDSLLSRYKTLRKQIDEYKNTHSNLGQLIVSSATARPRGLKVKVFRELFGFDAGSSATYLRNIVDVEAKLDDDVLGQVVSLVKRLGRGGLIFVAKDYGRETAKKIEEALNQAGVKASQTSSYFHKRVDEFASMKIDVLVGPASYYGKLVRGIDLPQSVRYTVFVGVPKFSSRLEDEELSPLGIIRLLYAMSELIRDPIERQKTFQQAVKLRKMVQNLSPSDLRMVALAIKENRQLTGYLGQVQEEIGVGRMIFHNQLATPNMLHELTQSDRLIIQETPEGPLVLAPDVKTYIQASGRSSRLFGGKLAKGLSIVLVDNPRVMSALQRSMQIASSNTKWYKLEELDLDEVLREIDEDRRFNAKAKSETDLIKTALLIVESPNKARTIANFFGRPGRLYFKGKVFYEVVINNTLFTITSSGGHIIDLPNEARKRENYGVIKMNNHFVPLYDFLSRCRSCGVQFTGTKSVCPKCGSDDVQSSMEVVEALRKVAADVPTVYIGTDPDSEGEKIAWDLVMLLSPFTPNIKRVRFHEVTPNAVLEAINNASDINLNMVTAQIVRRIDDRWVGYGLTELLTKNKRKVLTHGVERLRVPVGRVQLPTRWL
;
A
#
# COMPACT_ATOMS: atom_id res chain seq x y z
N MET A 1 40.01 -14.14 -4.43
CA MET A 1 38.89 -14.08 -5.41
C MET A 1 39.27 -13.09 -6.49
N THR A 2 38.97 -13.39 -7.75
CA THR A 2 39.19 -12.47 -8.88
C THR A 2 38.10 -11.40 -8.84
N GLU A 3 38.48 -10.13 -8.90
CA GLU A 3 37.50 -9.03 -8.88
C GLU A 3 36.77 -8.91 -10.22
N LEU A 4 35.44 -8.90 -10.18
CA LEU A 4 34.60 -8.71 -11.37
C LEU A 4 34.43 -7.24 -11.72
N ALA A 5 34.42 -6.33 -10.72
CA ALA A 5 34.37 -4.89 -10.94
C ALA A 5 34.81 -4.07 -9.73
N ILE A 6 35.01 -2.77 -9.94
CA ILE A 6 35.23 -1.77 -8.89
C ILE A 6 34.18 -0.66 -9.02
N PHE A 7 33.57 -0.30 -7.90
CA PHE A 7 32.56 0.74 -7.80
C PHE A 7 33.18 2.00 -7.21
N VAL A 8 33.16 3.10 -7.94
CA VAL A 8 33.90 4.34 -7.60
C VAL A 8 33.34 5.04 -6.36
N SER A 9 32.02 4.99 -6.17
CA SER A 9 31.31 5.81 -5.17
C SER A 9 30.36 5.00 -4.26
N ALA A 10 30.67 3.72 -3.98
CA ALA A 10 29.70 2.78 -3.41
C ALA A 10 29.99 2.26 -2.00
N CYS A 11 31.15 2.56 -1.39
CA CYS A 11 31.49 2.09 -0.04
C CYS A 11 30.40 2.47 0.98
N PRO A 12 29.87 1.52 1.79
CA PRO A 12 28.78 1.78 2.73
C PRO A 12 29.18 2.73 3.88
N ASN A 13 30.49 2.86 4.15
CA ASN A 13 30.99 3.72 5.24
C ASN A 13 31.41 5.12 4.77
N CYS A 14 32.37 5.22 3.83
CA CYS A 14 32.91 6.51 3.38
C CYS A 14 32.33 7.03 2.05
N GLY A 15 31.55 6.20 1.32
CA GLY A 15 31.05 6.55 -0.02
C GLY A 15 32.13 6.52 -1.12
N GLY A 16 33.34 6.07 -0.83
CA GLY A 16 34.45 5.97 -1.78
C GLY A 16 34.49 4.67 -2.59
N MET A 17 35.64 4.46 -3.23
CA MET A 17 35.90 3.33 -4.12
C MET A 17 35.93 1.99 -3.37
N ILE A 18 35.29 0.96 -3.92
CA ILE A 18 35.18 -0.37 -3.32
C ILE A 18 35.11 -1.46 -4.40
N THR A 19 35.68 -2.63 -4.11
CA THR A 19 35.65 -3.79 -5.00
C THR A 19 34.35 -4.58 -4.89
N SER A 20 33.98 -5.33 -5.94
CA SER A 20 32.81 -6.19 -5.94
C SER A 20 32.84 -7.23 -4.81
N SER A 21 33.98 -7.87 -4.56
CA SER A 21 34.07 -8.93 -3.54
C SER A 21 33.80 -8.43 -2.12
N ARG A 22 34.18 -7.17 -1.82
CA ARG A 22 33.93 -6.56 -0.51
C ARG A 22 32.48 -6.16 -0.35
N LEU A 23 31.85 -5.63 -1.41
CA LEU A 23 30.41 -5.34 -1.41
C LEU A 23 29.57 -6.59 -1.22
N GLU A 24 29.91 -7.68 -1.91
CA GLU A 24 29.24 -8.98 -1.79
C GLU A 24 29.29 -9.52 -0.35
N ARG A 25 30.45 -9.36 0.32
CA ARG A 25 30.64 -9.72 1.73
C ARG A 25 30.06 -8.71 2.73
N GLY A 26 29.45 -7.61 2.26
CA GLY A 26 28.92 -6.54 3.11
C GLY A 26 29.99 -5.74 3.88
N LEU A 27 31.23 -5.71 3.39
CA LEU A 27 32.35 -5.01 4.02
C LEU A 27 32.50 -3.56 3.51
N PRO A 28 33.02 -2.63 4.34
CA PRO A 28 33.54 -1.34 3.89
C PRO A 28 34.77 -1.50 2.98
N CYS A 29 35.20 -0.45 2.28
CA CYS A 29 36.40 -0.51 1.44
C CYS A 29 37.69 -0.72 2.25
N GLU A 30 38.77 -1.14 1.59
CA GLU A 30 40.08 -1.41 2.22
C GLU A 30 40.65 -0.18 2.95
N LYS A 31 40.39 1.03 2.46
CA LYS A 31 40.81 2.26 3.15
C LYS A 31 40.11 2.46 4.49
N CYS A 32 38.86 2.00 4.61
CA CYS A 32 38.10 2.12 5.85
C CYS A 32 38.39 0.97 6.81
N LEU A 33 38.57 -0.24 6.28
CA LEU A 33 38.79 -1.46 7.03
C LEU A 33 39.83 -2.32 6.30
N PRO A 34 41.14 -2.11 6.56
CA PRO A 34 42.22 -2.77 5.85
C PRO A 34 42.21 -4.29 6.04
N GLU A 35 42.08 -4.73 7.30
CA GLU A 35 41.98 -6.14 7.65
C GLU A 35 40.52 -6.59 7.55
N PRO A 36 40.17 -7.45 6.58
CA PRO A 36 38.81 -7.93 6.46
C PRO A 36 38.47 -8.85 7.63
N VAL A 37 37.29 -8.63 8.21
CA VAL A 37 36.74 -9.56 9.20
C VAL A 37 36.17 -10.77 8.46
N ASP A 38 36.28 -11.96 9.04
CA ASP A 38 35.69 -13.16 8.47
C ASP A 38 34.21 -13.26 8.88
N PRO A 39 33.26 -13.45 7.94
CA PRO A 39 31.89 -13.80 8.28
C PRO A 39 31.85 -15.17 8.98
N ALA A 40 32.05 -15.18 10.29
CA ALA A 40 31.59 -16.29 11.12
C ALA A 40 30.06 -16.43 10.98
N THR A 41 29.51 -17.56 11.42
CA THR A 41 28.07 -17.92 11.46
C THR A 41 27.22 -16.98 12.35
N ARG A 42 27.28 -15.68 12.09
CA ARG A 42 26.67 -14.58 12.83
C ARG A 42 25.40 -14.10 12.13
N SER A 43 24.48 -13.53 12.89
CA SER A 43 23.36 -12.78 12.30
C SER A 43 23.89 -11.53 11.56
N ILE A 44 23.08 -10.94 10.69
CA ILE A 44 23.47 -9.68 10.03
C ILE A 44 23.69 -8.56 11.03
N GLU A 45 22.86 -8.46 12.06
CA GLU A 45 22.98 -7.39 13.04
C GLU A 45 24.25 -7.55 13.90
N GLU A 46 24.65 -8.79 14.21
CA GLU A 46 25.92 -9.09 14.86
C GLU A 46 27.10 -8.76 13.95
N TRP A 47 26.97 -9.05 12.66
CA TRP A 47 27.96 -8.72 11.64
C TRP A 47 28.17 -7.20 11.53
N HIS A 48 27.09 -6.42 11.41
CA HIS A 48 27.16 -4.97 11.36
C HIS A 48 27.74 -4.38 12.63
N SER A 49 27.33 -4.87 13.80
CA SER A 49 27.88 -4.43 15.10
C SER A 49 29.40 -4.66 15.17
N LEU A 50 29.87 -5.81 14.71
CA LEU A 50 31.30 -6.13 14.68
C LEU A 50 32.06 -5.21 13.72
N VAL A 51 31.57 -5.03 12.50
CA VAL A 51 32.19 -4.13 11.51
C VAL A 51 32.25 -2.70 12.06
N ALA A 52 31.17 -2.20 12.65
CA ALA A 52 31.16 -0.87 13.27
C ALA A 52 32.16 -0.75 14.41
N SER A 53 32.30 -1.77 15.27
CA SER A 53 33.28 -1.75 16.35
C SER A 53 34.73 -1.69 15.83
N GLN A 54 35.03 -2.35 14.73
CA GLN A 54 36.36 -2.30 14.10
C GLN A 54 36.62 -0.95 13.44
N LEU A 55 35.63 -0.41 12.73
CA LEU A 55 35.69 0.94 12.17
C LEU A 55 35.89 2.01 13.25
N ASP A 56 35.23 1.86 14.40
CA ASP A 56 35.35 2.80 15.52
C ASP A 56 36.73 2.73 16.18
N ARG A 57 37.26 1.51 16.40
CA ARG A 57 38.65 1.30 16.86
C ARG A 57 39.69 1.92 15.94
N GLN A 58 39.44 1.92 14.63
CA GLN A 58 40.31 2.52 13.62
C GLN A 58 40.05 4.03 13.43
N GLY A 59 39.04 4.62 14.08
CA GLY A 59 38.66 6.02 13.91
C GLY A 59 38.07 6.34 12.53
N THR A 60 37.63 5.33 11.76
CA THR A 60 37.11 5.48 10.40
C THR A 60 35.59 5.38 10.33
N LEU A 61 34.89 5.15 11.46
CA LEU A 61 33.43 5.03 11.52
C LEU A 61 32.74 6.34 11.09
N ASN A 62 32.01 6.27 9.97
CA ASN A 62 31.27 7.38 9.37
C ASN A 62 29.80 6.97 9.15
N ARG A 63 29.34 6.82 7.90
CA ARG A 63 27.93 6.55 7.58
C ARG A 63 27.44 5.20 8.09
N TYR A 64 28.36 4.25 8.30
CA TYR A 64 28.03 2.93 8.82
C TYR A 64 27.41 2.98 10.23
N ARG A 65 27.67 4.05 11.00
CA ARG A 65 27.08 4.29 12.31
C ARG A 65 25.55 4.36 12.27
N GLU A 66 24.98 4.92 11.21
CA GLU A 66 23.52 5.07 11.09
C GLU A 66 22.82 3.70 10.97
N ILE A 67 23.47 2.73 10.32
CA ILE A 67 22.96 1.36 10.15
C ILE A 67 22.87 0.68 11.52
N VAL A 68 23.97 0.66 12.27
CA VAL A 68 24.05 -0.02 13.57
C VAL A 68 23.18 0.66 14.62
N ASN A 69 23.15 2.00 14.66
CA ASN A 69 22.28 2.73 15.59
C ASN A 69 20.79 2.39 15.40
N LEU A 70 20.36 2.17 14.15
CA LEU A 70 18.98 1.78 13.87
C LEU A 70 18.71 0.34 14.31
N GLU A 71 19.64 -0.57 14.05
CA GLU A 71 19.53 -1.98 14.46
C GLU A 71 19.51 -2.13 15.97
N ASP A 72 20.35 -1.39 16.70
CA ASP A 72 20.37 -1.42 18.15
C ASP A 72 19.07 -0.91 18.77
N ARG A 73 18.53 0.20 18.25
CA ARG A 73 17.19 0.70 18.64
C ARG A 73 16.07 -0.28 18.29
N ALA A 74 16.20 -1.00 17.17
CA ALA A 74 15.23 -2.02 16.79
C ALA A 74 15.30 -3.23 17.73
N LYS A 75 16.50 -3.68 18.12
CA LYS A 75 16.70 -4.72 19.14
C LYS A 75 16.15 -4.30 20.51
N GLU A 76 16.39 -3.05 20.91
CA GLU A 76 15.80 -2.49 22.13
C GLU A 76 14.27 -2.55 22.07
N PHE A 77 13.67 -2.09 20.97
CA PHE A 77 12.22 -2.18 20.77
C PHE A 77 11.70 -3.62 20.83
N VAL A 78 12.40 -4.59 20.23
CA VAL A 78 12.05 -6.02 20.29
C VAL A 78 12.02 -6.51 21.74
N ASN A 79 13.04 -6.21 22.54
CA ASN A 79 13.11 -6.57 23.95
C ASN A 79 11.95 -5.95 24.75
N VAL A 80 11.64 -4.68 24.49
CA VAL A 80 10.50 -3.98 25.13
C VAL A 80 9.18 -4.64 24.73
N PHE A 81 9.01 -4.95 23.45
CA PHE A 81 7.82 -5.61 22.94
C PHE A 81 7.61 -6.98 23.59
N HIS A 82 8.67 -7.78 23.71
CA HIS A 82 8.65 -9.07 24.40
C HIS A 82 8.33 -8.91 25.89
N SER A 83 8.96 -7.96 26.59
CA SER A 83 8.70 -7.72 28.01
C SER A 83 7.24 -7.34 28.32
N LEU A 84 6.60 -6.60 27.41
CA LEU A 84 5.24 -6.09 27.59
C LEU A 84 4.15 -7.06 27.12
N THR A 85 4.46 -7.91 26.14
CA THR A 85 3.45 -8.77 25.49
C THR A 85 3.71 -10.27 25.67
N SER A 86 4.88 -10.64 26.18
CA SER A 86 5.39 -12.02 26.25
C SER A 86 5.45 -12.72 24.88
N ARG A 87 5.62 -11.93 23.81
CA ARG A 87 5.68 -12.39 22.41
C ARG A 87 6.72 -11.57 21.65
N GLU A 88 7.32 -12.17 20.63
CA GLU A 88 8.17 -11.44 19.69
C GLU A 88 7.32 -10.63 18.68
N PRO A 89 7.79 -9.44 18.25
CA PRO A 89 7.13 -8.70 17.19
C PRO A 89 7.28 -9.44 15.86
N TRP A 90 6.24 -9.40 15.03
CA TRP A 90 6.27 -10.00 13.68
C TRP A 90 7.18 -9.21 12.73
N SER A 91 7.61 -9.81 11.61
CA SER A 91 8.50 -9.13 10.65
C SER A 91 7.90 -7.82 10.15
N ALA A 92 6.59 -7.80 9.88
CA ALA A 92 5.88 -6.57 9.52
C ALA A 92 5.90 -5.49 10.62
N GLN A 93 5.74 -5.89 11.90
CA GLN A 93 5.80 -4.97 13.03
C GLN A 93 7.21 -4.40 13.23
N LEU A 94 8.23 -5.24 13.06
CA LEU A 94 9.64 -4.82 13.12
C LEU A 94 9.98 -3.85 11.98
N THR A 95 9.52 -4.10 10.75
CA THR A 95 9.63 -3.17 9.62
C THR A 95 8.98 -1.81 9.97
N TRP A 96 7.79 -1.80 10.57
CA TRP A 96 7.12 -0.55 10.99
C TRP A 96 7.86 0.17 12.11
N ALA A 97 8.42 -0.56 13.08
CA ALA A 97 9.23 0.00 14.15
C ALA A 97 10.49 0.68 13.58
N LYS A 98 11.24 0.01 12.70
CA LYS A 98 12.42 0.57 12.01
C LYS A 98 12.09 1.88 11.29
N ARG A 99 10.96 1.95 10.58
CA ARG A 99 10.51 3.18 9.92
C ARG A 99 10.20 4.32 10.89
N CYS A 100 9.44 4.04 11.96
CA CYS A 100 9.13 5.04 12.98
C CYS A 100 10.41 5.58 13.66
N LEU A 101 11.32 4.67 14.02
CA LEU A 101 12.63 4.99 14.60
C LEU A 101 13.50 5.85 13.69
N ARG A 102 13.34 5.74 12.37
CA ARG A 102 14.05 6.54 11.36
C ARG A 102 13.42 7.91 11.11
N GLY A 103 12.30 8.26 11.72
CA GLY A 103 11.66 9.57 11.46
C GLY A 103 10.43 9.52 10.56
N GLU A 104 10.01 8.35 10.09
CA GLU A 104 9.09 8.26 8.94
C GLU A 104 7.63 8.24 9.34
N SER A 105 6.83 8.90 8.50
CA SER A 105 5.37 8.81 8.53
C SER A 105 4.89 7.83 7.45
N PHE A 106 3.96 6.94 7.78
CA PHE A 106 3.50 5.91 6.85
C PHE A 106 2.11 5.38 7.21
N SER A 107 1.51 4.64 6.27
CA SER A 107 0.28 3.88 6.50
C SER A 107 0.63 2.42 6.80
N ILE A 108 0.15 1.87 7.92
CA ILE A 108 0.25 0.44 8.21
C ILE A 108 -0.68 -0.32 7.27
N ILE A 109 -0.10 -1.05 6.33
CA ILE A 109 -0.84 -1.94 5.43
C ILE A 109 -0.72 -3.35 5.96
N ALA A 110 -1.79 -3.78 6.61
CA ALA A 110 -1.87 -5.14 7.09
C ALA A 110 -3.33 -5.60 7.19
N PRO A 111 -3.60 -6.90 7.06
CA PRO A 111 -4.87 -7.52 7.40
C PRO A 111 -5.30 -7.23 8.85
N THR A 112 -6.57 -7.45 9.16
CA THR A 112 -7.05 -7.41 10.55
C THR A 112 -6.53 -8.61 11.34
N GLY A 113 -6.26 -8.41 12.64
CA GLY A 113 -5.77 -9.48 13.52
C GLY A 113 -4.25 -9.58 13.62
N VAL A 114 -3.49 -8.70 12.95
CA VAL A 114 -2.01 -8.70 13.01
C VAL A 114 -1.43 -8.03 14.26
N GLY A 115 -2.27 -7.78 15.26
CA GLY A 115 -1.89 -7.04 16.46
C GLY A 115 -1.59 -5.55 16.23
N LYS A 116 -2.23 -4.87 15.25
CA LYS A 116 -1.98 -3.43 14.98
C LYS A 116 -2.13 -2.56 16.23
N THR A 117 -3.26 -2.69 16.93
CA THR A 117 -3.53 -1.89 18.14
C THR A 117 -2.54 -2.23 19.26
N THR A 118 -2.12 -3.49 19.38
CA THR A 118 -1.06 -3.91 20.32
C THR A 118 0.29 -3.28 19.96
N PHE A 119 0.70 -3.37 18.70
CA PHE A 119 1.91 -2.73 18.18
C PHE A 119 1.90 -1.22 18.41
N LEU A 120 0.81 -0.54 18.05
CA LEU A 120 0.66 0.91 18.26
C LEU A 120 0.71 1.28 19.75
N SER A 121 0.16 0.44 20.64
CA SER A 121 0.22 0.67 22.08
C SER A 121 1.63 0.53 22.64
N VAL A 122 2.37 -0.51 22.24
CA VAL A 122 3.77 -0.71 22.63
C VAL A 122 4.65 0.42 22.06
N LEU A 123 4.46 0.75 20.79
CA LEU A 123 5.17 1.85 20.13
C LEU A 123 4.91 3.19 20.82
N ALA A 124 3.68 3.48 21.25
CA ALA A 124 3.37 4.69 22.00
C ALA A 124 4.18 4.79 23.30
N VAL A 125 4.24 3.72 24.08
CA VAL A 125 4.98 3.66 25.36
C VAL A 125 6.48 3.81 25.11
N TYR A 126 7.02 3.08 24.14
CA TYR A 126 8.43 3.16 23.79
C TYR A 126 8.85 4.57 23.32
N MET A 127 8.07 5.18 22.42
CA MET A 127 8.35 6.53 21.93
C MET A 127 8.17 7.60 23.01
N ALA A 128 7.22 7.41 23.94
CA ALA A 128 7.07 8.26 25.12
C ALA A 128 8.31 8.22 26.01
N ARG A 129 8.90 7.04 26.21
CA ARG A 129 10.15 6.87 26.95
C ARG A 129 11.36 7.53 26.27
N MET A 130 11.35 7.61 24.95
CA MET A 130 12.32 8.39 24.16
C MET A 130 12.06 9.90 24.19
N GLY A 131 11.13 10.38 25.01
CA GLY A 131 10.82 11.80 25.19
C GLY A 131 9.85 12.38 24.15
N LYS A 132 9.22 11.57 23.31
CA LYS A 132 8.21 12.05 22.35
C LYS A 132 6.83 12.09 23.01
N ARG A 133 6.11 13.21 22.88
CA ARG A 133 4.68 13.24 23.22
C ARG A 133 3.87 12.54 22.13
N VAL A 134 3.03 11.59 22.53
CA VAL A 134 2.25 10.74 21.62
C VAL A 134 0.75 11.02 21.73
N LEU A 135 0.08 11.22 20.60
CA LEU A 135 -1.39 11.27 20.52
C LEU A 135 -1.90 9.99 19.86
N MET A 136 -2.81 9.28 20.52
CA MET A 136 -3.50 8.14 19.94
C MET A 136 -4.95 8.51 19.61
N VAL A 137 -5.33 8.33 18.35
CA VAL A 137 -6.67 8.64 17.84
C VAL A 137 -7.39 7.34 17.51
N SER A 138 -8.45 7.07 18.26
CA SER A 138 -9.30 5.88 18.08
C SER A 138 -10.64 6.22 17.40
N PRO A 139 -11.25 5.27 16.65
CA PRO A 139 -12.49 5.54 15.92
C PRO A 139 -13.74 5.62 16.82
N THR A 140 -13.75 4.90 17.94
CA THR A 140 -14.88 4.84 18.89
C THR A 140 -14.39 5.00 20.32
N ALA A 141 -15.27 5.44 21.21
CA ALA A 141 -14.94 5.59 22.63
C ALA A 141 -14.55 4.24 23.28
N LEU A 142 -15.21 3.14 22.90
CA LEU A 142 -14.83 1.79 23.35
C LEU A 142 -13.37 1.45 23.01
N LEU A 143 -12.96 1.63 21.75
CA LEU A 143 -11.59 1.30 21.32
C LEU A 143 -10.56 2.24 21.96
N ALA A 144 -10.92 3.51 22.16
CA ALA A 144 -10.10 4.47 22.89
C ALA A 144 -9.89 4.03 24.35
N ARG A 145 -10.96 3.60 25.04
CA ARG A 145 -10.90 3.10 26.42
C ARG A 145 -10.05 1.83 26.54
N GLN A 146 -10.19 0.90 25.60
CA GLN A 146 -9.37 -0.31 25.55
C GLN A 146 -7.89 0.03 25.34
N THR A 147 -7.60 0.91 24.39
CA THR A 147 -6.24 1.37 24.08
C THR A 147 -5.61 2.09 25.27
N ALA A 148 -6.34 3.02 25.90
CA ALA A 148 -5.89 3.72 27.11
C ALA A 148 -5.59 2.74 28.26
N GLY A 149 -6.45 1.75 28.47
CA GLY A 149 -6.22 0.68 29.45
C GLY A 149 -4.96 -0.14 29.15
N TRP A 150 -4.70 -0.48 27.89
CA TRP A 150 -3.47 -1.20 27.51
C TRP A 150 -2.23 -0.36 27.72
N VAL A 151 -2.21 0.88 27.23
CA VAL A 151 -1.08 1.79 27.35
C VAL A 151 -0.77 2.11 28.81
N LYS A 152 -1.78 2.32 29.66
CA LYS A 152 -1.58 2.50 31.11
C LYS A 152 -0.93 1.29 31.77
N ARG A 153 -1.40 0.07 31.45
CA ARG A 153 -0.80 -1.17 31.96
C ARG A 153 0.65 -1.32 31.51
N TYR A 154 0.93 -1.09 30.22
CA TYR A 154 2.28 -1.17 29.69
C TYR A 154 3.20 -0.09 30.26
N SER A 155 2.70 1.13 30.45
CA SER A 155 3.43 2.21 31.11
C SER A 155 3.79 1.84 32.54
N ALA A 156 2.86 1.27 33.31
CA ALA A 156 3.12 0.84 34.69
C ALA A 156 4.20 -0.25 34.80
N VAL A 157 4.32 -1.13 33.80
CA VAL A 157 5.33 -2.19 33.75
C VAL A 157 6.68 -1.67 33.25
N TYR A 158 6.68 -0.83 32.20
CA TYR A 158 7.91 -0.38 31.55
C TYR A 158 8.55 0.84 32.23
N ASP A 159 7.75 1.87 32.51
CA ASP A 159 8.19 3.10 33.16
C ASP A 159 7.01 3.87 33.77
N HIS A 160 6.90 3.83 35.09
CA HIS A 160 5.83 4.47 35.87
C HIS A 160 5.82 6.01 35.77
N THR A 161 6.86 6.63 35.21
CA THR A 161 6.90 8.08 34.97
C THR A 161 6.06 8.50 33.76
N ILE A 162 5.71 7.56 32.88
CA ILE A 162 4.90 7.82 31.68
C ILE A 162 3.45 8.10 32.09
N LYS A 163 3.03 9.35 31.91
CA LYS A 163 1.68 9.84 32.21
C LYS A 163 0.76 9.71 31.01
N VAL A 164 -0.40 9.06 31.22
CA VAL A 164 -1.40 8.78 30.17
C VAL A 164 -2.72 9.51 30.47
N ALA A 165 -3.11 10.46 29.60
CA ALA A 165 -4.39 11.16 29.66
C ALA A 165 -5.43 10.48 28.75
N GLU A 166 -6.59 10.09 29.30
CA GLU A 166 -7.68 9.46 28.54
C GLU A 166 -8.87 10.42 28.39
N LEU A 167 -9.22 10.75 27.15
CA LEU A 167 -10.26 11.73 26.81
C LEU A 167 -11.13 11.18 25.67
N HIS A 168 -11.98 10.20 25.99
CA HIS A 168 -12.75 9.46 24.98
C HIS A 168 -14.27 9.68 25.04
N GLY A 169 -14.77 10.41 26.04
CA GLY A 169 -16.18 10.74 26.27
C GLY A 169 -16.94 9.73 27.15
N GLU A 170 -16.31 8.62 27.55
CA GLU A 170 -16.92 7.61 28.46
C GLU A 170 -16.22 7.58 29.83
N GLU A 171 -15.21 8.43 30.05
CA GLU A 171 -14.53 8.60 31.33
C GLU A 171 -15.46 9.17 32.42
N THR A 172 -15.15 8.87 33.68
CA THR A 172 -15.87 9.48 34.81
C THR A 172 -15.55 10.99 34.90
N GLY A 173 -16.45 11.79 35.49
CA GLY A 173 -16.23 13.23 35.63
C GLY A 173 -14.98 13.61 36.43
N LYS A 174 -14.48 12.72 37.31
CA LYS A 174 -13.20 12.89 38.00
C LYS A 174 -12.02 12.62 37.05
N ALA A 175 -12.00 11.45 36.42
CA ALA A 175 -10.94 11.05 35.48
C ALA A 175 -10.79 12.04 34.32
N LYS A 176 -11.91 12.59 33.83
CA LYS A 176 -11.90 13.63 32.79
C LYS A 176 -11.17 14.91 33.22
N ARG A 177 -11.45 15.39 34.43
CA ARG A 177 -10.83 16.62 34.96
C ARG A 177 -9.33 16.44 35.17
N GLU A 178 -8.94 15.28 35.68
CA GLU A 178 -7.53 14.90 35.83
C GLU A 178 -6.81 14.83 34.48
N ALA A 179 -7.37 14.11 33.51
CA ALA A 179 -6.80 14.01 32.16
C ALA A 179 -6.70 15.38 31.46
N LEU A 180 -7.68 16.28 31.65
CA LEU A 180 -7.63 17.63 31.12
C LEU A 180 -6.53 18.48 31.78
N SER A 181 -6.37 18.41 33.10
CA SER A 181 -5.26 19.09 33.79
C SER A 181 -3.90 18.59 33.33
N MET A 182 -3.74 17.29 33.13
CA MET A 182 -2.49 16.72 32.59
C MET A 182 -2.16 17.26 31.19
N VAL A 183 -3.17 17.52 30.36
CA VAL A 183 -3.02 18.13 29.04
C VAL A 183 -2.71 19.62 29.15
N ASP A 184 -3.42 20.36 30.01
CA ASP A 184 -3.23 21.81 30.18
C ASP A 184 -1.83 22.14 30.71
N ASP A 185 -1.32 21.35 31.66
CA ASP A 185 0.01 21.52 32.27
C ASP A 185 1.13 20.83 31.46
N ALA A 186 0.79 20.32 30.26
CA ALA A 186 1.71 19.63 29.35
C ALA A 186 2.45 18.41 29.93
N SER A 187 1.96 17.87 31.05
CA SER A 187 2.57 16.76 31.79
C SER A 187 2.23 15.37 31.24
N ALA A 188 1.19 15.26 30.40
CA ALA A 188 0.87 14.01 29.71
C ALA A 188 1.92 13.67 28.64
N ASN A 189 2.49 12.46 28.72
CA ASN A 189 3.36 11.90 27.68
C ASN A 189 2.54 11.26 26.55
N ILE A 190 1.42 10.61 26.92
CA ILE A 190 0.52 9.96 25.97
C ILE A 190 -0.90 10.48 26.19
N VAL A 191 -1.57 10.87 25.11
CA VAL A 191 -2.96 11.32 25.13
C VAL A 191 -3.79 10.41 24.24
N VAL A 192 -4.88 9.85 24.75
CA VAL A 192 -5.78 8.97 23.99
C VAL A 192 -7.13 9.66 23.79
N VAL A 193 -7.51 9.88 22.53
CA VAL A 193 -8.74 10.57 22.14
C VAL A 193 -9.55 9.78 21.13
N THR A 194 -10.82 10.16 20.95
CA THR A 194 -11.61 9.72 19.79
C THR A 194 -11.45 10.70 18.62
N ALA A 195 -11.64 10.21 17.39
CA ALA A 195 -11.66 11.05 16.19
C ALA A 195 -12.74 12.16 16.24
N ALA A 196 -13.82 11.93 16.99
CA ALA A 196 -14.85 12.94 17.24
C ALA A 196 -14.41 13.98 18.29
N GLY A 197 -13.68 13.55 19.33
CA GLY A 197 -13.18 14.41 20.39
C GLY A 197 -12.08 15.39 19.95
N LEU A 198 -11.36 15.09 18.86
CA LEU A 198 -10.32 15.96 18.30
C LEU A 198 -10.76 17.41 18.12
N GLY A 199 -12.01 17.64 17.69
CA GLY A 199 -12.50 19.00 17.43
C GLY A 199 -12.62 19.85 18.70
N ASN A 200 -13.21 19.29 19.74
CA ASN A 200 -13.46 20.00 20.99
C ASN A 200 -12.18 20.20 21.81
N LEU A 201 -11.19 19.32 21.62
CA LEU A 201 -9.91 19.34 22.33
C LEU A 201 -8.80 20.04 21.55
N PHE A 202 -9.04 20.44 20.30
CA PHE A 202 -7.99 20.89 19.38
C PHE A 202 -7.11 22.00 19.95
N GLU A 203 -7.71 23.08 20.45
CA GLU A 203 -6.96 24.23 20.98
C GLU A 203 -6.09 23.86 22.19
N ARG A 204 -6.55 22.93 23.03
CA ARG A 204 -5.78 22.43 24.18
C ARG A 204 -4.61 21.56 23.72
N LEU A 205 -4.89 20.65 22.78
CA LEU A 205 -3.89 19.75 22.20
C LEU A 205 -2.81 20.51 21.41
N LEU A 206 -3.18 21.62 20.76
CA LEU A 206 -2.26 22.44 19.96
C LEU A 206 -1.19 23.12 20.84
N LYS A 207 -1.52 23.52 22.06
CA LYS A 207 -0.58 24.19 22.99
C LYS A 207 0.59 23.30 23.39
N ILE A 208 0.37 21.99 23.47
CA ILE A 208 1.40 21.05 23.90
C ILE A 208 2.17 20.46 22.72
N GLY A 209 1.51 20.25 21.57
CA GLY A 209 2.13 19.67 20.37
C GLY A 209 2.53 18.20 20.54
N PHE A 210 2.71 17.50 19.40
CA PHE A 210 2.96 16.06 19.39
C PHE A 210 4.12 15.70 18.46
N GLY A 211 5.04 14.88 18.97
CA GLY A 211 6.13 14.31 18.17
C GLY A 211 5.68 13.08 17.35
N LEU A 212 4.58 12.44 17.75
CA LEU A 212 4.02 11.28 17.08
C LEU A 212 2.49 11.26 17.24
N ILE A 213 1.77 11.08 16.13
CA ILE A 213 0.33 10.82 16.13
C ILE A 213 0.09 9.43 15.54
N LEU A 214 -0.59 8.58 16.31
CA LEU A 214 -0.98 7.22 15.95
C LEU A 214 -2.49 7.17 15.73
N VAL A 215 -2.93 6.73 14.55
CA VAL A 215 -4.35 6.64 14.19
C VAL A 215 -4.72 5.19 13.92
N ASP A 216 -5.54 4.60 14.79
CA ASP A 216 -5.87 3.17 14.72
C ASP A 216 -6.83 2.83 13.57
N ASP A 217 -7.65 3.78 13.14
CA ASP A 217 -8.49 3.68 11.93
C ASP A 217 -8.54 5.02 11.20
N VAL A 218 -7.87 5.07 10.04
CA VAL A 218 -7.80 6.29 9.22
C VAL A 218 -9.17 6.68 8.65
N ASP A 219 -10.11 5.74 8.46
CA ASP A 219 -11.45 6.08 7.95
C ASP A 219 -12.18 7.02 8.90
N ALA A 220 -12.02 6.85 10.21
CA ALA A 220 -12.62 7.74 11.20
C ALA A 220 -12.05 9.16 11.13
N LEU A 221 -10.75 9.29 10.84
CA LEU A 221 -10.10 10.57 10.63
C LEU A 221 -10.57 11.24 9.34
N LEU A 222 -10.62 10.48 8.23
CA LEU A 222 -10.90 11.00 6.88
C LEU A 222 -12.37 11.34 6.63
N ARG A 223 -13.29 10.98 7.53
CA ARG A 223 -14.72 11.36 7.44
C ARG A 223 -14.94 12.87 7.42
N LYS A 224 -14.10 13.65 8.11
CA LYS A 224 -14.18 15.11 8.18
C LYS A 224 -12.87 15.71 7.70
N SER A 225 -12.90 16.48 6.62
CA SER A 225 -11.72 17.14 6.05
C SER A 225 -10.98 18.02 7.07
N VAL A 226 -11.71 18.66 7.98
CA VAL A 226 -11.15 19.50 9.05
C VAL A 226 -10.24 18.72 10.00
N ASN A 227 -10.52 17.43 10.23
CA ASN A 227 -9.66 16.62 11.10
C ASN A 227 -8.28 16.36 10.49
N ILE A 228 -8.16 16.39 9.16
CA ILE A 228 -6.88 16.28 8.45
C ILE A 228 -6.02 17.50 8.78
N ASP A 229 -6.58 18.71 8.66
CA ASP A 229 -5.88 19.97 8.95
C ASP A 229 -5.44 20.01 10.42
N ARG A 230 -6.32 19.59 11.33
CA ARG A 230 -6.02 19.51 12.76
C ARG A 230 -4.82 18.61 13.04
N VAL A 231 -4.79 17.40 12.50
CA VAL A 231 -3.67 16.47 12.69
C VAL A 231 -2.38 17.05 12.14
N ILE A 232 -2.41 17.68 10.95
CA ILE A 232 -1.22 18.32 10.36
C ILE A 232 -0.70 19.45 11.27
N ARG A 233 -1.58 20.30 11.79
CA ARG A 233 -1.21 21.38 12.74
C ARG A 233 -0.66 20.86 14.06
N LEU A 234 -1.24 19.79 14.61
CA LEU A 234 -0.76 19.17 15.86
C LEU A 234 0.65 18.57 15.73
N LEU A 235 1.09 18.26 14.50
CA LEU A 235 2.44 17.80 14.18
C LEU A 235 3.42 18.95 13.89
N GLY A 236 2.99 20.21 14.07
CA GLY A 236 3.85 21.39 13.93
C GLY A 236 3.91 22.00 12.53
N PHE A 237 3.11 21.52 11.57
CA PHE A 237 3.05 22.11 10.22
C PHE A 237 2.11 23.32 10.20
N SER A 238 2.62 24.48 9.78
CA SER A 238 1.85 25.72 9.66
C SER A 238 0.74 25.64 8.60
N GLU A 239 -0.20 26.58 8.63
CA GLU A 239 -1.22 26.70 7.58
C GLU A 239 -0.61 27.14 6.24
N GLU A 240 0.50 27.88 6.27
CA GLU A 240 1.23 28.32 5.09
C GLU A 240 1.78 27.13 4.28
N VAL A 241 2.53 26.22 4.92
CA VAL A 241 3.10 25.06 4.23
C VAL A 241 1.99 24.10 3.75
N GLN A 242 0.86 24.05 4.45
CA GLN A 242 -0.34 23.32 3.99
C GLN A 242 -0.95 23.93 2.73
N GLY A 243 -0.97 25.26 2.63
CA GLY A 243 -1.37 26.00 1.43
C GLY A 243 -0.46 25.68 0.25
N ILE A 244 0.86 25.76 0.46
CA ILE A 244 1.89 25.42 -0.55
C ILE A 244 1.73 23.97 -1.03
N ALA A 245 1.53 23.02 -0.11
CA ALA A 245 1.28 21.62 -0.44
C ALA A 245 -0.01 21.44 -1.26
N THR A 246 -1.07 22.17 -0.92
CA THR A 246 -2.34 22.13 -1.65
C THR A 246 -2.18 22.66 -3.08
N GLU A 247 -1.48 23.78 -3.26
CA GLU A 247 -1.13 24.33 -4.57
C GLU A 247 -0.32 23.34 -5.41
N ALA A 248 0.71 22.71 -4.82
CA ALA A 248 1.53 21.72 -5.49
C ALA A 248 0.71 20.52 -6.00
N ILE A 249 -0.30 20.08 -5.23
CA ILE A 249 -1.20 19.00 -5.66
C ILE A 249 -2.07 19.43 -6.84
N LEU A 250 -2.62 20.65 -6.81
CA LEU A 250 -3.45 21.19 -7.90
C LEU A 250 -2.65 21.30 -9.20
N LEU A 251 -1.41 21.82 -9.13
CA LEU A 251 -0.51 21.88 -10.28
C LEU A 251 -0.20 20.49 -10.82
N ARG A 252 0.07 19.51 -9.96
CA ARG A 252 0.31 18.13 -10.38
C ARG A 252 -0.91 17.50 -11.05
N ILE A 253 -2.12 17.82 -10.60
CA ILE A 253 -3.37 17.36 -11.24
C ILE A 253 -3.50 18.00 -12.64
N ARG A 254 -3.21 19.30 -12.77
CA ARG A 254 -3.22 20.01 -14.06
C ARG A 254 -2.19 19.42 -15.03
N LEU A 255 -0.94 19.26 -14.59
CA LEU A 255 0.13 18.63 -15.36
C LEU A 255 -0.25 17.21 -15.81
N ALA A 256 -0.82 16.39 -14.92
CA ALA A 256 -1.27 15.05 -15.29
C ALA A 256 -2.37 15.05 -16.36
N ARG A 257 -3.25 16.06 -16.37
CA ARG A 257 -4.28 16.24 -17.40
C ARG A 257 -3.65 16.60 -18.75
N LEU A 258 -2.72 17.57 -18.77
CA LEU A 258 -2.00 18.00 -19.97
C LEU A 258 -1.19 16.84 -20.57
N PHE A 259 -0.44 16.10 -19.75
CA PHE A 259 0.29 14.91 -20.21
C PHE A 259 -0.63 13.82 -20.77
N ALA A 260 -1.81 13.64 -20.17
CA ALA A 260 -2.80 12.69 -20.69
C ALA A 260 -3.43 13.14 -22.02
N GLN A 261 -3.38 14.43 -22.34
CA GLN A 261 -3.76 15.00 -23.63
C GLN A 261 -2.62 14.95 -24.66
N GLY A 262 -1.44 14.45 -24.29
CA GLY A 262 -0.26 14.37 -25.15
C GLY A 262 0.61 15.62 -25.16
N GLU A 263 0.30 16.63 -24.35
CA GLU A 263 1.07 17.86 -24.24
C GLU A 263 2.28 17.67 -23.30
N VAL A 264 3.48 17.56 -23.87
CA VAL A 264 4.71 17.27 -23.09
C VAL A 264 5.75 18.39 -23.14
N ARG A 265 5.70 19.27 -24.15
CA ARG A 265 6.74 20.30 -24.40
C ARG A 265 6.11 21.64 -24.83
N THR A 266 5.18 22.15 -24.04
CA THR A 266 4.59 23.49 -24.22
C THR A 266 5.16 24.44 -23.17
N GLU A 267 5.21 25.74 -23.48
CA GLU A 267 5.63 26.77 -22.52
C GLU A 267 4.78 26.74 -21.24
N GLU A 268 3.49 26.41 -21.37
CA GLU A 268 2.59 26.20 -20.23
C GLU A 268 3.07 25.04 -19.35
N VAL A 269 3.37 23.88 -19.94
CA VAL A 269 3.86 22.71 -19.19
C VAL A 269 5.18 23.02 -18.49
N ASP A 270 6.12 23.69 -19.17
CA ASP A 270 7.42 24.06 -18.58
C ASP A 270 7.28 25.06 -17.43
N SER A 271 6.40 26.05 -17.58
CA SER A 271 6.06 27.02 -16.52
C SER A 271 5.43 26.34 -15.30
N LEU A 272 4.44 25.47 -15.51
CA LEU A 272 3.79 24.71 -14.44
C LEU A 272 4.74 23.74 -13.75
N LEU A 273 5.64 23.08 -14.48
CA LEU A 273 6.68 22.22 -13.93
C LEU A 273 7.67 23.02 -13.08
N SER A 274 8.11 24.19 -13.55
CA SER A 274 8.99 25.09 -12.82
C SER A 274 8.36 25.52 -11.50
N ARG A 275 7.10 25.99 -11.55
CA ARG A 275 6.35 26.36 -10.34
C ARG A 275 6.21 25.19 -9.37
N TYR A 276 5.86 23.99 -9.87
CA TYR A 276 5.76 22.78 -9.03
C TYR A 276 7.08 22.43 -8.34
N LYS A 277 8.22 22.54 -9.05
CA LYS A 277 9.55 22.32 -8.47
C LYS A 277 9.85 23.33 -7.36
N THR A 278 9.53 24.61 -7.56
CA THR A 278 9.72 25.67 -6.56
C THR A 278 8.90 25.40 -5.30
N LEU A 279 7.61 25.09 -5.43
CA LEU A 279 6.76 24.78 -4.27
C LEU A 279 7.29 23.55 -3.51
N ARG A 280 7.77 22.53 -4.23
CA ARG A 280 8.36 21.35 -3.59
C ARG A 280 9.63 21.69 -2.83
N LYS A 281 10.49 22.54 -3.39
CA LYS A 281 11.70 23.04 -2.73
C LYS A 281 11.35 23.79 -1.45
N GLN A 282 10.31 24.64 -1.47
CA GLN A 282 9.82 25.34 -0.28
C GLN A 282 9.32 24.37 0.80
N ILE A 283 8.61 23.31 0.41
CA ILE A 283 8.17 22.26 1.36
C ILE A 283 9.37 21.54 1.98
N ASP A 284 10.38 21.20 1.17
CA ASP A 284 11.59 20.51 1.65
C ASP A 284 12.44 21.42 2.54
N GLU A 285 12.59 22.71 2.19
CA GLU A 285 13.24 23.74 3.01
C GLU A 285 12.51 23.95 4.35
N TYR A 286 11.19 24.00 4.34
CA TYR A 286 10.38 24.05 5.55
C TYR A 286 10.67 22.86 6.47
N LYS A 287 10.69 21.64 5.92
CA LYS A 287 10.98 20.42 6.68
C LYS A 287 12.40 20.40 7.26
N ASN A 288 13.38 20.94 6.54
CA ASN A 288 14.76 20.97 6.97
C ASN A 288 15.04 22.04 8.03
N THR A 289 14.29 23.14 8.01
CA THR A 289 14.47 24.28 8.95
C THR A 289 13.70 24.12 10.25
N HIS A 290 12.65 23.30 10.27
CA HIS A 290 11.80 23.09 11.44
C HIS A 290 12.15 21.78 12.16
N SER A 291 12.85 21.88 13.29
CA SER A 291 13.30 20.73 14.09
C SER A 291 12.19 20.00 14.85
N ASN A 292 11.03 20.64 15.06
CA ASN A 292 9.94 20.15 15.90
C ASN A 292 8.80 19.44 15.15
N LEU A 293 9.01 19.06 13.88
CA LEU A 293 7.99 18.38 13.10
C LEU A 293 7.75 16.95 13.61
N GLY A 294 6.48 16.61 13.82
CA GLY A 294 6.05 15.29 14.28
C GLY A 294 5.86 14.28 13.15
N GLN A 295 5.65 13.02 13.55
CA GLN A 295 5.35 11.89 12.66
C GLN A 295 3.87 11.49 12.69
N LEU A 296 3.35 11.02 11.55
CA LEU A 296 2.01 10.46 11.44
C LEU A 296 2.07 8.99 11.02
N ILE A 297 1.51 8.11 11.86
CA ILE A 297 1.30 6.69 11.52
C ILE A 297 -0.20 6.41 11.55
N VAL A 298 -0.73 5.89 10.44
CA VAL A 298 -2.15 5.58 10.30
C VAL A 298 -2.37 4.13 9.91
N SER A 299 -3.38 3.46 10.46
CA SER A 299 -3.83 2.17 9.95
C SER A 299 -4.54 2.33 8.59
N SER A 300 -4.29 1.42 7.66
CA SER A 300 -4.89 1.38 6.31
C SER A 300 -6.40 1.67 6.26
N ALA A 301 -6.85 2.44 5.27
CA ALA A 301 -8.26 2.76 5.08
C ALA A 301 -9.05 1.58 4.51
N THR A 302 -10.22 1.31 5.09
CA THR A 302 -11.19 0.37 4.52
C THR A 302 -12.06 1.03 3.45
N ALA A 303 -12.30 2.34 3.55
CA ALA A 303 -13.02 3.11 2.53
C ALA A 303 -12.05 3.67 1.48
N ARG A 304 -12.57 4.05 0.29
CA ARG A 304 -11.78 4.80 -0.68
C ARG A 304 -11.73 6.25 -0.21
N PRO A 305 -10.59 6.76 0.30
CA PRO A 305 -10.57 8.16 0.66
C PRO A 305 -10.59 9.01 -0.60
N ARG A 306 -11.46 10.01 -0.57
CA ARG A 306 -11.68 10.97 -1.64
C ARG A 306 -11.43 12.37 -1.10
N GLY A 307 -11.11 13.30 -2.00
CA GLY A 307 -10.89 14.70 -1.66
C GLY A 307 -9.42 15.12 -1.75
N LEU A 308 -9.22 16.41 -2.05
CA LEU A 308 -7.92 17.02 -2.24
C LEU A 308 -7.06 16.97 -0.97
N LYS A 309 -7.68 17.15 0.21
CA LYS A 309 -6.97 17.20 1.50
C LYS A 309 -6.25 15.91 1.87
N VAL A 310 -6.76 14.74 1.46
CA VAL A 310 -6.08 13.46 1.71
C VAL A 310 -4.73 13.40 0.96
N LYS A 311 -4.65 14.07 -0.20
CA LYS A 311 -3.41 14.14 -0.98
C LYS A 311 -2.37 15.06 -0.34
N VAL A 312 -2.73 15.89 0.65
CA VAL A 312 -1.78 16.73 1.40
C VAL A 312 -0.81 15.86 2.21
N PHE A 313 -1.27 14.72 2.72
CA PHE A 313 -0.39 13.75 3.37
C PHE A 313 0.74 13.27 2.46
N ARG A 314 0.49 13.19 1.16
CA ARG A 314 1.51 12.80 0.19
C ARG A 314 2.65 13.81 0.13
N GLU A 315 2.33 15.10 0.00
CA GLU A 315 3.36 16.13 -0.16
C GLU A 315 4.07 16.44 1.17
N LEU A 316 3.36 16.39 2.30
CA LEU A 316 3.95 16.67 3.62
C LEU A 316 4.64 15.45 4.24
N PHE A 317 4.02 14.28 4.20
CA PHE A 317 4.50 13.09 4.92
C PHE A 317 5.09 12.00 4.02
N GLY A 318 4.94 12.10 2.70
CA GLY A 318 5.51 11.13 1.77
C GLY A 318 4.76 9.80 1.71
N PHE A 319 3.46 9.76 2.03
CA PHE A 319 2.64 8.56 1.85
C PHE A 319 1.20 8.88 1.43
N ASP A 320 0.54 7.95 0.73
CA ASP A 320 -0.89 8.03 0.43
C ASP A 320 -1.69 7.31 1.54
N ALA A 321 -2.58 8.03 2.24
CA ALA A 321 -3.57 7.40 3.12
C ALA A 321 -4.65 6.71 2.26
N GLY A 322 -4.84 5.41 2.48
CA GLY A 322 -5.99 4.64 2.00
C GLY A 322 -5.79 3.67 0.87
N SER A 323 -4.68 2.94 0.94
CA SER A 323 -4.66 1.55 0.50
C SER A 323 -5.54 0.68 1.37
N SER A 324 -6.27 -0.21 0.72
CA SER A 324 -7.02 -1.26 1.40
C SER A 324 -6.10 -2.47 1.49
N ALA A 325 -5.82 -2.95 2.70
CA ALA A 325 -5.23 -4.28 2.85
C ALA A 325 -6.20 -5.31 2.25
N THR A 326 -5.69 -6.19 1.38
CA THR A 326 -6.43 -7.37 0.93
C THR A 326 -6.79 -8.19 2.17
N TYR A 327 -8.07 -8.51 2.36
CA TYR A 327 -8.49 -9.33 3.50
C TYR A 327 -7.92 -10.74 3.30
N LEU A 328 -6.97 -11.14 4.15
CA LEU A 328 -6.59 -12.55 4.23
C LEU A 328 -7.81 -13.34 4.72
N ARG A 329 -8.25 -14.32 3.91
CA ARG A 329 -9.41 -15.17 4.19
C ARG A 329 -8.97 -16.62 4.05
N ASN A 330 -9.20 -17.42 5.09
CA ASN A 330 -9.17 -18.88 5.02
C ASN A 330 -10.61 -19.36 5.26
N ILE A 331 -11.47 -19.13 4.28
CA ILE A 331 -12.91 -19.38 4.38
C ILE A 331 -13.32 -20.36 3.30
N VAL A 332 -14.10 -21.36 3.69
CA VAL A 332 -14.87 -22.18 2.75
C VAL A 332 -16.15 -21.41 2.42
N ASP A 333 -16.20 -20.82 1.23
CA ASP A 333 -17.36 -20.08 0.74
C ASP A 333 -18.33 -21.06 0.07
N VAL A 334 -19.57 -21.10 0.56
CA VAL A 334 -20.59 -22.08 0.19
C VAL A 334 -21.86 -21.38 -0.27
N GLU A 335 -22.46 -21.89 -1.34
CA GLU A 335 -23.80 -21.51 -1.77
C GLU A 335 -24.80 -22.63 -1.54
N ALA A 336 -26.03 -22.26 -1.17
CA ALA A 336 -27.18 -23.14 -1.08
C ALA A 336 -28.42 -22.39 -1.57
N LYS A 337 -29.38 -23.08 -2.16
CA LYS A 337 -30.65 -22.46 -2.58
C LYS A 337 -31.44 -21.99 -1.36
N LEU A 338 -32.03 -20.79 -1.40
CA LEU A 338 -32.97 -20.37 -0.37
C LEU A 338 -34.34 -21.02 -0.61
N ASP A 339 -34.87 -21.71 0.40
CA ASP A 339 -36.18 -22.37 0.34
C ASP A 339 -37.32 -21.41 0.71
N ASP A 340 -38.56 -21.76 0.32
CA ASP A 340 -39.75 -20.97 0.66
C ASP A 340 -39.96 -20.86 2.18
N ASP A 341 -39.64 -21.93 2.94
CA ASP A 341 -39.58 -21.92 4.40
C ASP A 341 -38.20 -21.43 4.89
N VAL A 342 -37.99 -20.12 4.78
CA VAL A 342 -36.75 -19.46 5.21
C VAL A 342 -36.44 -19.72 6.69
N LEU A 343 -37.45 -19.70 7.56
CA LEU A 343 -37.23 -19.85 9.01
C LEU A 343 -36.83 -21.29 9.35
N GLY A 344 -37.56 -22.28 8.84
CA GLY A 344 -37.24 -23.70 9.04
C GLY A 344 -35.88 -24.08 8.48
N GLN A 345 -35.54 -23.57 7.29
CA GLN A 345 -34.23 -23.80 6.67
C GLN A 345 -33.09 -23.24 7.53
N VAL A 346 -33.22 -21.99 8.00
CA VAL A 346 -32.20 -21.37 8.88
C VAL A 346 -32.07 -22.13 10.21
N VAL A 347 -33.18 -22.55 10.81
CA VAL A 347 -33.16 -23.33 12.06
C VAL A 347 -32.47 -24.69 11.86
N SER A 348 -32.82 -25.42 10.80
CA SER A 348 -32.22 -26.72 10.46
C SER A 348 -30.71 -26.59 10.24
N LEU A 349 -30.31 -25.60 9.44
CA LEU A 349 -28.91 -25.34 9.13
C LEU A 349 -28.11 -24.98 10.38
N VAL A 350 -28.61 -24.04 11.21
CA VAL A 350 -27.92 -23.61 12.43
C VAL A 350 -27.81 -24.74 13.44
N LYS A 351 -28.83 -25.61 13.57
CA LYS A 351 -28.74 -26.80 14.43
C LYS A 351 -27.62 -27.75 14.01
N ARG A 352 -27.41 -27.93 12.70
CA ARG A 352 -26.32 -28.75 12.17
C ARG A 352 -24.95 -28.10 12.39
N LEU A 353 -24.86 -26.78 12.22
CA LEU A 353 -23.60 -26.03 12.39
C LEU A 353 -23.18 -25.87 13.86
N GLY A 354 -24.14 -25.90 14.79
CA GLY A 354 -23.90 -25.75 16.23
C GLY A 354 -23.70 -24.31 16.68
N ARG A 355 -22.84 -24.08 17.69
CA ARG A 355 -22.62 -22.75 18.29
C ARG A 355 -21.63 -21.89 17.50
N GLY A 356 -21.55 -20.61 17.80
CA GLY A 356 -20.52 -19.69 17.25
C GLY A 356 -20.90 -19.07 15.91
N GLY A 357 -22.20 -18.94 15.64
CA GLY A 357 -22.73 -18.44 14.37
C GLY A 357 -22.98 -16.93 14.35
N LEU A 358 -22.71 -16.30 13.21
CA LEU A 358 -23.22 -14.96 12.89
C LEU A 358 -24.19 -15.06 11.72
N ILE A 359 -25.44 -14.63 11.92
CA ILE A 359 -26.47 -14.62 10.89
C ILE A 359 -26.67 -13.20 10.38
N PHE A 360 -26.50 -13.03 9.07
CA PHE A 360 -26.65 -11.78 8.36
C PHE A 360 -27.88 -11.84 7.46
N VAL A 361 -28.85 -10.97 7.71
CA VAL A 361 -30.08 -10.87 6.91
C VAL A 361 -29.89 -9.80 5.84
N ALA A 362 -30.10 -10.13 4.57
CA ALA A 362 -30.03 -9.17 3.47
C ALA A 362 -31.04 -8.02 3.68
N LYS A 363 -30.71 -6.82 3.17
CA LYS A 363 -31.41 -5.58 3.54
C LYS A 363 -32.87 -5.55 3.10
N ASP A 364 -33.17 -6.19 1.98
CA ASP A 364 -34.49 -6.33 1.37
C ASP A 364 -35.45 -7.17 2.21
N TYR A 365 -34.96 -8.10 3.04
CA TYR A 365 -35.78 -8.84 4.00
C TYR A 365 -36.15 -8.01 5.25
N GLY A 366 -35.58 -6.83 5.42
CA GLY A 366 -35.92 -5.92 6.52
C GLY A 366 -35.45 -6.38 7.91
N ARG A 367 -35.64 -5.50 8.91
CA ARG A 367 -35.24 -5.78 10.31
C ARG A 367 -36.17 -6.77 11.00
N GLU A 368 -37.41 -6.89 10.52
CA GLU A 368 -38.42 -7.75 11.11
C GLU A 368 -38.10 -9.24 10.90
N THR A 369 -37.57 -9.60 9.72
CA THR A 369 -37.11 -10.97 9.44
C THR A 369 -36.00 -11.41 10.38
N ALA A 370 -35.06 -10.52 10.73
CA ALA A 370 -34.05 -10.82 11.74
C ALA A 370 -34.66 -11.12 13.13
N LYS A 371 -35.84 -10.55 13.45
CA LYS A 371 -36.54 -10.81 14.72
C LYS A 371 -37.23 -12.16 14.68
N LYS A 372 -37.91 -12.47 13.57
CA LYS A 372 -38.53 -13.77 13.33
C LYS A 372 -37.50 -14.91 13.38
N ILE A 373 -36.31 -14.71 12.81
CA ILE A 373 -35.20 -15.68 12.88
C ILE A 373 -34.73 -15.89 14.33
N GLU A 374 -34.56 -14.81 15.12
CA GLU A 374 -34.19 -14.92 16.53
C GLU A 374 -35.24 -15.71 17.33
N GLU A 375 -36.52 -15.41 17.15
CA GLU A 375 -37.64 -16.09 17.82
C GLU A 375 -37.69 -17.58 17.44
N ALA A 376 -37.60 -17.89 16.14
CA ALA A 376 -37.61 -19.27 15.65
C ALA A 376 -36.42 -20.09 16.17
N LEU A 377 -35.21 -19.52 16.21
CA LEU A 377 -34.03 -20.18 16.76
C LEU A 377 -34.18 -20.47 18.26
N ASN A 378 -34.68 -19.50 19.02
CA ASN A 378 -34.90 -19.66 20.46
C ASN A 378 -35.97 -20.71 20.76
N GLN A 379 -37.09 -20.73 20.00
CA GLN A 379 -38.12 -21.77 20.11
C GLN A 379 -37.56 -23.17 19.79
N ALA A 380 -36.60 -23.24 18.87
CA ALA A 380 -35.96 -24.48 18.48
C ALA A 380 -34.82 -24.92 19.43
N GLY A 381 -34.57 -24.18 20.52
CA GLY A 381 -33.57 -24.49 21.54
C GLY A 381 -32.16 -23.93 21.29
N VAL A 382 -31.99 -23.08 20.28
CA VAL A 382 -30.71 -22.39 19.98
C VAL A 382 -30.75 -21.00 20.59
N LYS A 383 -29.80 -20.67 21.47
CA LYS A 383 -29.77 -19.35 22.13
C LYS A 383 -29.34 -18.27 21.15
N ALA A 384 -30.30 -17.61 20.52
CA ALA A 384 -30.07 -16.56 19.55
C ALA A 384 -30.36 -15.18 20.15
N SER A 385 -29.59 -14.16 19.77
CA SER A 385 -29.91 -12.78 20.14
C SER A 385 -29.59 -11.76 19.07
N GLN A 386 -30.43 -10.73 18.97
CA GLN A 386 -30.13 -9.55 18.18
C GLN A 386 -29.13 -8.60 18.84
N THR A 387 -28.46 -7.83 18.00
CA THR A 387 -27.40 -6.89 18.40
C THR A 387 -27.79 -5.41 18.30
N SER A 388 -29.06 -5.12 17.99
CA SER A 388 -29.60 -3.76 17.84
C SER A 388 -29.57 -2.99 19.18
N SER A 389 -29.97 -3.66 20.27
CA SER A 389 -30.00 -3.13 21.65
C SER A 389 -28.94 -3.82 22.52
N TYR A 390 -28.27 -3.07 23.40
CA TYR A 390 -27.25 -3.59 24.33
C TYR A 390 -26.10 -4.39 23.68
N PHE A 391 -25.62 -3.92 22.52
CA PHE A 391 -24.58 -4.57 21.70
C PHE A 391 -23.42 -5.17 22.52
N HIS A 392 -22.85 -4.40 23.46
CA HIS A 392 -21.70 -4.84 24.26
C HIS A 392 -22.02 -6.05 25.13
N LYS A 393 -23.11 -5.98 25.89
CA LYS A 393 -23.56 -7.08 26.76
C LYS A 393 -23.79 -8.36 25.96
N ARG A 394 -24.41 -8.25 24.78
CA ARG A 394 -24.69 -9.40 23.91
C ARG A 394 -23.43 -10.01 23.31
N VAL A 395 -22.45 -9.19 22.93
CA VAL A 395 -21.15 -9.67 22.43
C VAL A 395 -20.36 -10.38 23.54
N ASP A 396 -20.37 -9.86 24.76
CA ASP A 396 -19.73 -10.51 25.92
C ASP A 396 -20.43 -11.83 26.30
N GLU A 397 -21.76 -11.86 26.23
CA GLU A 397 -22.56 -13.08 26.41
C GLU A 397 -22.27 -14.12 25.32
N PHE A 398 -22.09 -13.71 24.07
CA PHE A 398 -21.66 -14.59 22.99
C PHE A 398 -20.23 -15.12 23.19
N ALA A 399 -19.29 -14.25 23.58
CA ALA A 399 -17.91 -14.63 23.87
C ALA A 399 -17.80 -15.63 25.03
N SER A 400 -18.66 -15.48 26.05
CA SER A 400 -18.76 -16.38 27.21
C SER A 400 -19.66 -17.60 26.99
N MET A 401 -20.10 -17.87 25.75
CA MET A 401 -20.95 -18.99 25.37
C MET A 401 -22.33 -19.03 26.05
N LYS A 402 -22.83 -17.88 26.51
CA LYS A 402 -24.21 -17.72 26.99
C LYS A 402 -25.20 -17.58 25.84
N ILE A 403 -24.74 -17.06 24.69
CA ILE A 403 -25.48 -16.96 23.44
C ILE A 403 -24.75 -17.81 22.39
N ASP A 404 -25.50 -18.62 21.65
CA ASP A 404 -24.97 -19.51 20.62
C ASP A 404 -24.77 -18.80 19.29
N VAL A 405 -25.69 -17.88 18.95
CA VAL A 405 -25.75 -17.22 17.64
C VAL A 405 -26.17 -15.76 17.75
N LEU A 406 -25.52 -14.87 16.99
CA LEU A 406 -25.92 -13.47 16.87
C LEU A 406 -26.58 -13.19 15.52
N VAL A 407 -27.69 -12.46 15.54
CA VAL A 407 -28.47 -12.11 14.34
C VAL A 407 -28.42 -10.61 14.09
N GLY A 408 -28.24 -10.20 12.83
CA GLY A 408 -28.26 -8.79 12.46
C GLY A 408 -28.32 -8.54 10.96
N PRO A 409 -28.47 -7.27 10.54
CA PRO A 409 -28.54 -6.92 9.13
C PRO A 409 -27.17 -7.02 8.44
N ALA A 410 -27.18 -7.51 7.19
CA ALA A 410 -26.04 -7.50 6.27
C ALA A 410 -25.78 -6.07 5.77
N SER A 411 -25.15 -5.24 6.60
CA SER A 411 -24.83 -3.86 6.25
C SER A 411 -23.37 -3.56 6.53
N TYR A 412 -22.66 -2.99 5.55
CA TYR A 412 -21.25 -2.60 5.66
C TYR A 412 -20.93 -1.75 6.89
N TYR A 413 -21.85 -0.90 7.37
CA TYR A 413 -21.67 -0.07 8.58
C TYR A 413 -22.33 -0.68 9.83
N GLY A 414 -22.93 -1.86 9.72
CA GLY A 414 -23.58 -2.56 10.81
C GLY A 414 -22.61 -2.93 11.92
N LYS A 415 -23.07 -2.84 13.17
CA LYS A 415 -22.26 -3.19 14.35
C LYS A 415 -21.82 -4.65 14.33
N LEU A 416 -22.64 -5.58 13.82
CA LEU A 416 -22.28 -7.00 13.70
C LEU A 416 -21.17 -7.24 12.65
N VAL A 417 -21.24 -6.52 11.53
CA VAL A 417 -20.27 -6.63 10.42
C VAL A 417 -18.90 -6.04 10.78
N ARG A 418 -18.86 -4.97 11.61
CA ARG A 418 -17.61 -4.27 11.96
C ARG A 418 -17.11 -4.47 13.38
N GLY A 419 -18.02 -4.52 14.35
CA GLY A 419 -17.78 -4.36 15.77
C GLY A 419 -17.55 -5.66 16.55
N ILE A 420 -17.39 -6.79 15.86
CA ILE A 420 -17.02 -8.07 16.47
C ILE A 420 -15.63 -8.48 16.03
N ASP A 421 -14.79 -8.78 17.02
CA ASP A 421 -13.45 -9.36 16.85
C ASP A 421 -13.25 -10.49 17.86
N LEU A 422 -13.85 -11.65 17.58
CA LEU A 422 -13.83 -12.83 18.46
C LEU A 422 -13.43 -14.08 17.66
N PRO A 423 -12.17 -14.18 17.17
CA PRO A 423 -11.70 -15.31 16.38
C PRO A 423 -11.96 -16.68 17.03
N GLN A 424 -11.83 -16.75 18.36
CA GLN A 424 -12.01 -17.96 19.16
C GLN A 424 -13.46 -18.42 19.25
N SER A 425 -14.43 -17.50 19.09
CA SER A 425 -15.86 -17.79 19.28
C SER A 425 -16.62 -17.89 17.97
N VAL A 426 -16.23 -17.11 16.94
CA VAL A 426 -16.92 -17.11 15.65
C VAL A 426 -16.41 -18.24 14.76
N ARG A 427 -17.27 -19.22 14.47
CA ARG A 427 -16.98 -20.41 13.65
C ARG A 427 -17.46 -20.26 12.22
N TYR A 428 -18.66 -19.71 12.03
CA TYR A 428 -19.30 -19.62 10.73
C TYR A 428 -20.17 -18.39 10.58
N THR A 429 -20.47 -18.04 9.33
CA THR A 429 -21.44 -17.00 8.97
C THR A 429 -22.51 -17.56 8.05
N VAL A 430 -23.77 -17.18 8.26
CA VAL A 430 -24.88 -17.51 7.38
C VAL A 430 -25.48 -16.22 6.85
N PHE A 431 -25.58 -16.09 5.52
CA PHE A 431 -26.28 -14.99 4.86
C PHE A 431 -27.65 -15.48 4.40
N VAL A 432 -28.70 -14.88 4.94
CA VAL A 432 -30.08 -15.10 4.50
C VAL A 432 -30.35 -14.09 3.38
N GLY A 433 -30.29 -14.57 2.14
CA GLY A 433 -30.27 -13.76 0.93
C GLY A 433 -28.87 -13.27 0.57
N VAL A 434 -28.61 -13.09 -0.74
CA VAL A 434 -27.34 -12.57 -1.24
C VAL A 434 -27.19 -11.10 -0.86
N PRO A 435 -26.08 -10.68 -0.19
CA PRO A 435 -25.85 -9.27 0.12
C PRO A 435 -25.84 -8.41 -1.14
N LYS A 436 -26.77 -7.46 -1.24
CA LYS A 436 -26.96 -6.63 -2.43
C LYS A 436 -27.43 -5.22 -2.11
N PHE A 437 -27.14 -4.31 -3.01
CA PHE A 437 -27.75 -2.99 -3.09
C PHE A 437 -28.94 -3.07 -4.04
N SER A 438 -30.02 -2.41 -3.66
CA SER A 438 -31.18 -2.18 -4.51
C SER A 438 -31.41 -0.67 -4.66
N SER A 439 -31.69 -0.25 -5.88
CA SER A 439 -32.05 1.12 -6.22
C SER A 439 -33.05 1.11 -7.37
N ARG A 440 -34.01 2.04 -7.37
CA ARG A 440 -34.93 2.21 -8.50
C ARG A 440 -34.14 2.63 -9.73
N LEU A 441 -34.55 2.17 -10.91
CA LEU A 441 -33.89 2.55 -12.17
C LEU A 441 -33.82 4.07 -12.34
N GLU A 442 -34.90 4.77 -12.00
CA GLU A 442 -35.00 6.23 -11.99
C GLU A 442 -33.94 6.89 -11.10
N ASP A 443 -33.68 6.34 -9.91
CA ASP A 443 -32.66 6.88 -8.99
C ASP A 443 -31.24 6.67 -9.53
N GLU A 444 -30.98 5.57 -10.24
CA GLU A 444 -29.68 5.33 -10.89
C GLU A 444 -29.45 6.29 -12.06
N GLU A 445 -30.48 6.68 -12.81
CA GLU A 445 -30.37 7.69 -13.87
C GLU A 445 -29.98 9.07 -13.34
N LEU A 446 -30.50 9.44 -12.16
CA LEU A 446 -30.20 10.72 -11.50
C LEU A 446 -28.83 10.72 -10.81
N SER A 447 -28.28 9.53 -10.53
CA SER A 447 -27.01 9.37 -9.84
C SER A 447 -25.82 9.45 -10.82
N PRO A 448 -24.79 10.28 -10.55
CA PRO A 448 -23.58 10.33 -11.38
C PRO A 448 -22.89 8.97 -11.57
N LEU A 449 -22.91 8.12 -10.54
CA LEU A 449 -22.32 6.78 -10.61
C LEU A 449 -23.26 5.75 -11.23
N GLY A 450 -24.56 5.99 -11.14
CA GLY A 450 -25.60 5.13 -11.70
C GLY A 450 -25.65 5.24 -13.22
N ILE A 451 -25.73 6.46 -13.74
CA ILE A 451 -25.75 6.70 -15.19
C ILE A 451 -24.51 6.14 -15.89
N ILE A 452 -23.33 6.22 -15.27
CA ILE A 452 -22.10 5.61 -15.80
C ILE A 452 -22.25 4.09 -15.91
N ARG A 453 -22.84 3.45 -14.89
CA ARG A 453 -23.08 2.00 -14.87
C ARG A 453 -24.06 1.59 -15.95
N LEU A 454 -25.15 2.34 -16.09
CA LEU A 454 -26.18 2.14 -17.12
C LEU A 454 -25.59 2.26 -18.52
N LEU A 455 -24.82 3.32 -18.80
CA LEU A 455 -24.16 3.52 -20.09
C LEU A 455 -23.15 2.41 -20.42
N TYR A 456 -22.35 1.95 -19.46
CA TYR A 456 -21.43 0.83 -19.70
C TYR A 456 -22.18 -0.47 -20.01
N ALA A 457 -23.22 -0.80 -19.25
CA ALA A 457 -24.03 -1.98 -19.50
C ALA A 457 -24.69 -1.92 -20.88
N MET A 458 -25.27 -0.77 -21.23
CA MET A 458 -25.93 -0.54 -22.51
C MET A 458 -24.96 -0.58 -23.70
N SER A 459 -23.76 -0.01 -23.56
CA SER A 459 -22.75 0.03 -24.63
C SER A 459 -22.33 -1.35 -25.14
N GLU A 460 -22.52 -2.40 -24.36
CA GLU A 460 -22.18 -3.76 -24.81
C GLU A 460 -23.27 -4.45 -25.61
N LEU A 461 -24.50 -3.98 -25.46
CA LEU A 461 -25.67 -4.52 -26.13
C LEU A 461 -25.94 -3.77 -27.46
N ILE A 462 -25.46 -2.53 -27.58
CA ILE A 462 -25.58 -1.76 -28.83
C ILE A 462 -24.80 -2.45 -29.95
N ARG A 463 -25.51 -2.83 -31.01
CA ARG A 463 -24.96 -3.51 -32.19
C ARG A 463 -24.24 -2.54 -33.14
N ASP A 464 -24.73 -1.30 -33.23
CA ASP A 464 -24.11 -0.26 -34.05
C ASP A 464 -22.73 0.16 -33.47
N PRO A 465 -21.62 -0.03 -34.20
CA PRO A 465 -20.29 0.26 -33.68
C PRO A 465 -20.06 1.73 -33.31
N ILE A 466 -20.72 2.66 -34.00
CA ILE A 466 -20.56 4.11 -33.79
C ILE A 466 -21.28 4.52 -32.51
N GLU A 467 -22.55 4.14 -32.36
CA GLU A 467 -23.34 4.43 -31.16
C GLU A 467 -22.80 3.67 -29.94
N ARG A 468 -22.28 2.45 -30.13
CA ARG A 468 -21.54 1.70 -29.10
C ARG A 468 -20.33 2.48 -28.62
N GLN A 469 -19.48 2.94 -29.53
CA GLN A 469 -18.27 3.69 -29.19
C GLN A 469 -18.61 5.02 -28.53
N LYS A 470 -19.61 5.74 -29.02
CA LYS A 470 -20.11 7.01 -28.45
C LYS A 470 -20.62 6.84 -27.03
N THR A 471 -21.45 5.82 -26.80
CA THR A 471 -21.98 5.47 -25.46
C THR A 471 -20.85 5.12 -24.50
N PHE A 472 -19.90 4.29 -24.95
CA PHE A 472 -18.72 3.92 -24.15
C PHE A 472 -17.83 5.12 -23.82
N GLN A 473 -17.57 5.99 -24.80
CA GLN A 473 -16.77 7.20 -24.61
C GLN A 473 -17.42 8.17 -23.62
N GLN A 474 -18.74 8.33 -23.68
CA GLN A 474 -19.46 9.16 -22.71
C GLN A 474 -19.35 8.59 -21.29
N ALA A 475 -19.50 7.27 -21.13
CA ALA A 475 -19.29 6.61 -19.84
C ALA A 475 -17.86 6.83 -19.30
N VAL A 476 -16.84 6.72 -20.16
CA VAL A 476 -15.43 6.97 -19.81
C VAL A 476 -15.19 8.43 -19.42
N LYS A 477 -15.77 9.39 -20.16
CA LYS A 477 -15.67 10.83 -19.90
C LYS A 477 -16.27 11.18 -18.54
N LEU A 478 -17.51 10.76 -18.29
CA LEU A 478 -18.19 10.93 -17.00
C LEU A 478 -17.39 10.30 -15.86
N ARG A 479 -16.89 9.07 -16.04
CA ARG A 479 -16.05 8.40 -15.04
C ARG A 479 -14.80 9.20 -14.69
N LYS A 480 -14.12 9.80 -15.67
CA LYS A 480 -12.93 10.64 -15.46
C LYS A 480 -13.25 11.92 -14.70
N MET A 481 -14.43 12.51 -14.90
CA MET A 481 -14.86 13.72 -14.19
C MET A 481 -15.28 13.39 -12.75
N VAL A 482 -16.07 12.34 -12.57
CA VAL A 482 -16.66 11.98 -11.29
C VAL A 482 -15.65 11.35 -10.30
N GLN A 483 -14.57 10.72 -10.78
CA GLN A 483 -13.64 9.97 -9.92
C GLN A 483 -12.99 10.78 -8.78
N ASN A 484 -12.88 12.11 -8.93
CA ASN A 484 -12.25 12.98 -7.93
C ASN A 484 -13.27 13.66 -6.99
N LEU A 485 -14.57 13.52 -7.26
CA LEU A 485 -15.63 14.14 -6.47
C LEU A 485 -15.82 13.43 -5.13
N SER A 486 -16.03 14.21 -4.07
CA SER A 486 -16.35 13.67 -2.76
C SER A 486 -17.75 13.03 -2.75
N PRO A 487 -18.08 12.17 -1.76
CA PRO A 487 -19.44 11.67 -1.61
C PRO A 487 -20.49 12.78 -1.41
N SER A 488 -20.10 13.95 -0.89
CA SER A 488 -21.00 15.09 -0.76
C SER A 488 -21.26 15.75 -2.10
N ASP A 489 -20.22 15.97 -2.89
CA ASP A 489 -20.33 16.57 -4.23
C ASP A 489 -21.23 15.72 -5.13
N LEU A 490 -21.05 14.40 -5.10
CA LEU A 490 -21.90 13.45 -5.82
C LEU A 490 -23.37 13.57 -5.45
N ARG A 491 -23.66 13.67 -4.15
CA ARG A 491 -25.03 13.85 -3.66
C ARG A 491 -25.60 15.21 -4.06
N MET A 492 -24.79 16.27 -4.02
CA MET A 492 -25.23 17.60 -4.47
C MET A 492 -25.60 17.59 -5.95
N VAL A 493 -24.80 16.95 -6.80
CA VAL A 493 -25.12 16.82 -8.24
C VAL A 493 -26.41 16.02 -8.44
N ALA A 494 -26.55 14.87 -7.79
CA ALA A 494 -27.77 14.06 -7.90
C ALA A 494 -29.02 14.82 -7.42
N LEU A 495 -28.92 15.52 -6.29
CA LEU A 495 -30.01 16.34 -5.74
C LEU A 495 -30.35 17.51 -6.66
N ALA A 496 -29.35 18.19 -7.21
CA ALA A 496 -29.55 19.30 -8.14
C ALA A 496 -30.25 18.86 -9.43
N ILE A 497 -29.94 17.67 -9.95
CA ILE A 497 -30.67 17.08 -11.10
C ILE A 497 -32.11 16.78 -10.69
N LYS A 498 -32.34 16.20 -9.51
CA LYS A 498 -33.68 15.87 -9.02
C LYS A 498 -34.55 17.11 -8.79
N GLU A 499 -33.96 18.19 -8.29
CA GLU A 499 -34.64 19.47 -7.98
C GLU A 499 -34.67 20.44 -9.18
N ASN A 500 -34.17 20.04 -10.36
CA ASN A 500 -34.00 20.91 -11.53
C ASN A 500 -33.23 22.22 -11.23
N ARG A 501 -32.26 22.16 -10.32
CA ARG A 501 -31.40 23.29 -9.95
C ARG A 501 -30.11 23.24 -10.76
N GLN A 502 -29.69 24.36 -11.36
CA GLN A 502 -28.38 24.45 -12.00
C GLN A 502 -27.26 24.66 -10.98
N LEU A 503 -26.18 23.89 -11.12
CA LEU A 503 -24.93 24.08 -10.42
C LEU A 503 -23.96 24.90 -11.27
N THR A 504 -23.04 25.62 -10.62
CA THR A 504 -22.00 26.41 -11.28
C THR A 504 -20.63 25.75 -11.16
N GLY A 505 -19.68 26.20 -11.98
CA GLY A 505 -18.30 25.70 -11.97
C GLY A 505 -18.18 24.23 -12.37
N TYR A 506 -17.24 23.51 -11.75
CA TYR A 506 -16.95 22.11 -12.13
C TYR A 506 -18.13 21.15 -11.90
N LEU A 507 -18.93 21.38 -10.85
CA LEU A 507 -20.11 20.54 -10.59
C LEU A 507 -21.23 20.79 -11.61
N GLY A 508 -21.35 22.01 -12.13
CA GLY A 508 -22.22 22.33 -13.26
C GLY A 508 -21.82 21.58 -14.53
N GLN A 509 -20.53 21.58 -14.87
CA GLN A 509 -20.02 20.79 -16.01
C GLN A 509 -20.31 19.30 -15.86
N VAL A 510 -20.16 18.75 -14.65
CA VAL A 510 -20.51 17.34 -14.38
C VAL A 510 -22.01 17.10 -14.55
N GLN A 511 -22.84 18.02 -14.08
CA GLN A 511 -24.30 17.95 -14.22
C GLN A 511 -24.73 17.94 -15.70
N GLU A 512 -24.16 18.82 -16.53
CA GLU A 512 -24.43 18.88 -17.98
C GLU A 512 -24.07 17.56 -18.67
N GLU A 513 -22.88 17.01 -18.40
CA GLU A 513 -22.43 15.75 -19.00
C GLU A 513 -23.27 14.56 -18.56
N ILE A 514 -23.82 14.59 -17.34
CA ILE A 514 -24.79 13.59 -16.88
C ILE A 514 -26.08 13.73 -17.68
N GLY A 515 -26.55 14.95 -17.93
CA GLY A 515 -27.70 15.21 -18.81
C GLY A 515 -27.51 14.61 -20.21
N VAL A 516 -26.33 14.81 -20.82
CA VAL A 516 -25.96 14.17 -22.10
C VAL A 516 -25.99 12.64 -21.99
N GLY A 517 -25.44 12.09 -20.91
CA GLY A 517 -25.47 10.65 -20.63
C GLY A 517 -26.90 10.10 -20.54
N ARG A 518 -27.80 10.80 -19.83
CA ARG A 518 -29.21 10.42 -19.72
C ARG A 518 -29.93 10.46 -21.06
N MET A 519 -29.68 11.50 -21.86
CA MET A 519 -30.24 11.59 -23.22
C MET A 519 -29.81 10.39 -24.08
N ILE A 520 -28.53 10.04 -24.07
CA ILE A 520 -28.03 8.84 -24.78
C ILE A 520 -28.71 7.58 -24.25
N PHE A 521 -28.83 7.44 -22.93
CA PHE A 521 -29.49 6.30 -22.29
C PHE A 521 -30.95 6.14 -22.73
N HIS A 522 -31.75 7.21 -22.67
CA HIS A 522 -33.15 7.17 -23.11
C HIS A 522 -33.32 6.91 -24.60
N ASN A 523 -32.48 7.52 -25.45
CA ASN A 523 -32.54 7.29 -26.90
C ASN A 523 -32.29 5.82 -27.26
N GLN A 524 -31.32 5.20 -26.60
CA GLN A 524 -30.98 3.79 -26.84
C GLN A 524 -32.02 2.85 -26.22
N LEU A 525 -32.55 3.16 -25.03
CA LEU A 525 -33.67 2.44 -24.42
C LEU A 525 -34.93 2.40 -25.28
N ALA A 526 -35.18 3.46 -26.06
CA ALA A 526 -36.32 3.52 -26.99
C ALA A 526 -36.18 2.58 -28.20
N THR A 527 -35.00 1.98 -28.41
CA THR A 527 -34.79 0.97 -29.46
C THR A 527 -35.57 -0.30 -29.14
N PRO A 528 -36.25 -0.93 -30.13
CA PRO A 528 -36.98 -2.17 -29.91
C PRO A 528 -36.10 -3.24 -29.24
N ASN A 529 -36.67 -3.95 -28.26
CA ASN A 529 -36.01 -5.01 -27.47
C ASN A 529 -34.85 -4.56 -26.57
N MET A 530 -34.45 -3.29 -26.53
CA MET A 530 -33.31 -2.88 -25.72
C MET A 530 -33.55 -3.08 -24.23
N LEU A 531 -34.74 -2.74 -23.73
CA LEU A 531 -35.10 -2.98 -22.33
C LEU A 531 -35.07 -4.48 -21.98
N HIS A 532 -35.50 -5.33 -22.92
CA HIS A 532 -35.46 -6.79 -22.73
C HIS A 532 -34.02 -7.32 -22.73
N GLU A 533 -33.18 -6.90 -23.67
CA GLU A 533 -31.75 -7.27 -23.69
C GLU A 533 -31.00 -6.74 -22.46
N LEU A 534 -31.33 -5.54 -21.99
CA LEU A 534 -30.74 -4.93 -20.80
C LEU A 534 -31.15 -5.67 -19.52
N THR A 535 -32.41 -6.10 -19.41
CA THR A 535 -32.89 -6.89 -18.27
C THR A 535 -32.29 -8.31 -18.26
N GLN A 536 -31.94 -8.88 -19.41
CA GLN A 536 -31.22 -10.16 -19.51
C GLN A 536 -29.70 -10.05 -19.34
N SER A 537 -29.13 -8.84 -19.38
CA SER A 537 -27.69 -8.63 -19.26
C SER A 537 -27.13 -9.12 -17.92
N ASP A 538 -26.03 -9.87 -17.97
CA ASP A 538 -25.28 -10.26 -16.77
C ASP A 538 -24.50 -9.13 -16.11
N ARG A 539 -24.48 -7.94 -16.73
CA ARG A 539 -23.79 -6.74 -16.21
C ARG A 539 -24.69 -5.81 -15.39
N LEU A 540 -25.99 -5.84 -15.66
CA LEU A 540 -26.98 -5.04 -14.97
C LEU A 540 -28.15 -5.95 -14.61
N ILE A 541 -28.29 -6.25 -13.33
CA ILE A 541 -29.36 -7.13 -12.85
C ILE A 541 -30.56 -6.24 -12.59
N ILE A 542 -31.56 -6.31 -13.45
CA ILE A 542 -32.84 -5.62 -13.27
C ILE A 542 -33.86 -6.64 -12.81
N GLN A 543 -34.57 -6.33 -11.72
CA GLN A 543 -35.69 -7.11 -11.21
C GLN A 543 -36.96 -6.26 -11.28
N GLU A 544 -37.97 -6.77 -11.97
CA GLU A 544 -39.29 -6.15 -12.01
C GLU A 544 -39.99 -6.30 -10.64
N THR A 545 -40.59 -5.21 -10.17
CA THR A 545 -41.41 -5.21 -8.94
C THR A 545 -42.69 -4.41 -9.17
N PRO A 546 -43.74 -4.59 -8.33
CA PRO A 546 -44.98 -3.81 -8.44
C PRO A 546 -44.77 -2.28 -8.37
N GLU A 547 -43.67 -1.84 -7.76
CA GLU A 547 -43.30 -0.42 -7.61
C GLU A 547 -42.40 0.10 -8.74
N GLY A 548 -42.06 -0.75 -9.73
CA GLY A 548 -41.16 -0.45 -10.84
C GLY A 548 -39.87 -1.28 -10.86
N PRO A 549 -39.01 -1.11 -11.88
CA PRO A 549 -37.79 -1.89 -12.04
C PRO A 549 -36.71 -1.48 -11.02
N LEU A 550 -36.19 -2.48 -10.30
CA LEU A 550 -35.07 -2.33 -9.39
C LEU A 550 -33.76 -2.79 -10.03
N VAL A 551 -32.74 -1.95 -9.96
CA VAL A 551 -31.36 -2.31 -10.29
C VAL A 551 -30.71 -2.93 -9.06
N LEU A 552 -30.23 -4.16 -9.21
CA LEU A 552 -29.53 -4.92 -8.18
C LEU A 552 -28.03 -4.95 -8.47
N ALA A 553 -27.23 -4.73 -7.43
CA ALA A 553 -25.78 -4.86 -7.49
C ALA A 553 -25.26 -5.63 -6.28
N PRO A 554 -24.33 -6.60 -6.44
CA PRO A 554 -23.81 -7.36 -5.32
C PRO A 554 -23.03 -6.45 -4.35
N ASP A 555 -23.29 -6.58 -3.05
CA ASP A 555 -22.56 -5.90 -1.98
C ASP A 555 -21.35 -6.73 -1.53
N VAL A 556 -20.37 -6.81 -2.44
CA VAL A 556 -19.12 -7.57 -2.26
C VAL A 556 -18.39 -7.18 -0.98
N LYS A 557 -18.43 -5.90 -0.61
CA LYS A 557 -17.74 -5.39 0.58
C LYS A 557 -18.36 -5.89 1.87
N THR A 558 -19.70 -5.84 1.96
CA THR A 558 -20.42 -6.39 3.10
C THR A 558 -20.14 -7.88 3.21
N TYR A 559 -20.19 -8.63 2.10
CA TYR A 559 -19.90 -10.06 2.10
C TYR A 559 -18.48 -10.37 2.61
N ILE A 560 -17.44 -9.76 2.03
CA ILE A 560 -16.04 -9.97 2.43
C ILE A 560 -15.85 -9.64 3.92
N GLN A 561 -16.40 -8.52 4.38
CA GLN A 561 -16.18 -8.04 5.74
C GLN A 561 -16.92 -8.88 6.79
N ALA A 562 -18.13 -9.31 6.46
CA ALA A 562 -18.99 -10.13 7.32
C ALA A 562 -18.50 -11.57 7.37
N SER A 563 -18.26 -12.21 6.22
CA SER A 563 -17.67 -13.56 6.17
C SER A 563 -16.28 -13.58 6.81
N GLY A 564 -15.47 -12.54 6.60
CA GLY A 564 -14.16 -12.35 7.26
C GLY A 564 -14.20 -12.29 8.80
N ARG A 565 -15.38 -12.31 9.43
CA ARG A 565 -15.51 -12.47 10.88
C ARG A 565 -15.29 -13.91 11.34
N SER A 566 -15.56 -14.91 10.49
CA SER A 566 -15.31 -16.33 10.80
C SER A 566 -13.88 -16.78 10.52
N SER A 567 -13.04 -15.95 9.89
CA SER A 567 -11.63 -16.26 9.64
C SER A 567 -10.77 -15.06 10.03
N ARG A 568 -10.16 -15.15 11.21
CA ARG A 568 -9.24 -14.15 11.74
C ARG A 568 -7.98 -14.80 12.30
N LEU A 569 -6.94 -14.00 12.43
CA LEU A 569 -5.67 -14.44 13.00
C LEU A 569 -5.89 -14.84 14.46
N PHE A 570 -5.61 -16.10 14.77
CA PHE A 570 -5.77 -16.72 16.08
C PHE A 570 -4.66 -17.74 16.30
N GLY A 571 -4.04 -17.74 17.49
CA GLY A 571 -2.98 -18.71 17.81
C GLY A 571 -1.80 -18.71 16.82
N GLY A 572 -1.56 -17.60 16.13
CA GLY A 572 -0.50 -17.49 15.13
C GLY A 572 -0.75 -18.22 13.80
N LYS A 573 -2.02 -18.56 13.50
CA LYS A 573 -2.52 -19.02 12.19
C LYS A 573 -3.78 -18.22 11.80
N LEU A 574 -4.13 -18.19 10.52
CA LEU A 574 -5.44 -17.71 10.08
C LEU A 574 -6.47 -18.82 10.29
N ALA A 575 -7.37 -18.64 11.26
CA ALA A 575 -8.37 -19.66 11.59
C ALA A 575 -9.28 -19.95 10.39
N LYS A 576 -9.49 -21.24 10.08
CA LYS A 576 -10.45 -21.67 9.06
C LYS A 576 -11.85 -21.19 9.45
N GLY A 577 -12.61 -20.69 8.50
CA GLY A 577 -14.00 -20.26 8.68
C GLY A 577 -14.92 -20.87 7.63
N LEU A 578 -16.22 -20.84 7.92
CA LEU A 578 -17.26 -21.23 6.98
C LEU A 578 -18.18 -20.04 6.70
N SER A 579 -18.58 -19.86 5.45
CA SER A 579 -19.49 -18.81 5.01
C SER A 579 -20.52 -19.39 4.07
N ILE A 580 -21.77 -19.49 4.51
CA ILE A 580 -22.88 -20.04 3.72
C ILE A 580 -23.77 -18.88 3.26
N VAL A 581 -24.05 -18.81 1.96
CA VAL A 581 -25.03 -17.89 1.38
C VAL A 581 -26.25 -18.68 0.93
N LEU A 582 -27.41 -18.36 1.53
CA LEU A 582 -28.70 -18.84 1.06
C LEU A 582 -29.15 -17.94 -0.10
N VAL A 583 -29.09 -18.49 -1.30
CA VAL A 583 -29.22 -17.78 -2.57
C VAL A 583 -30.70 -17.60 -2.91
N ASP A 584 -31.15 -16.37 -2.79
CA ASP A 584 -32.47 -15.88 -3.18
C ASP A 584 -32.51 -15.41 -4.66
N ASN A 585 -31.39 -14.95 -5.20
CA ASN A 585 -31.26 -14.53 -6.58
C ASN A 585 -29.96 -15.07 -7.23
N PRO A 586 -30.05 -16.07 -8.12
CA PRO A 586 -28.88 -16.68 -8.77
C PRO A 586 -28.06 -15.70 -9.60
N ARG A 587 -28.68 -14.71 -10.27
CA ARG A 587 -27.95 -13.73 -11.08
C ARG A 587 -27.08 -12.82 -10.22
N VAL A 588 -27.60 -12.39 -9.07
CA VAL A 588 -26.84 -11.60 -8.10
C VAL A 588 -25.72 -12.44 -7.49
N MET A 589 -25.96 -13.72 -7.23
CA MET A 589 -24.93 -14.64 -6.75
C MET A 589 -23.78 -14.80 -7.74
N SER A 590 -24.08 -15.07 -9.03
CA SER A 590 -23.05 -15.17 -10.08
C SER A 590 -22.28 -13.86 -10.26
N ALA A 591 -22.92 -12.70 -10.07
CA ALA A 591 -22.25 -11.40 -10.07
C ALA A 591 -21.34 -11.19 -8.84
N LEU A 592 -21.76 -11.67 -7.66
CA LEU A 592 -20.96 -11.68 -6.44
C LEU A 592 -19.71 -12.56 -6.61
N GLN A 593 -19.87 -13.78 -7.13
CA GLN A 593 -18.77 -14.73 -7.38
C GLN A 593 -17.73 -14.15 -8.35
N ARG A 594 -18.15 -13.62 -9.50
CA ARG A 594 -17.25 -12.95 -10.46
C ARG A 594 -16.53 -11.76 -9.84
N SER A 595 -17.24 -10.94 -9.07
CA SER A 595 -16.64 -9.80 -8.38
C SER A 595 -15.65 -10.22 -7.30
N MET A 596 -15.89 -11.36 -6.63
CA MET A 596 -15.01 -11.97 -5.65
C MET A 596 -13.74 -12.52 -6.29
N GLN A 597 -13.82 -13.18 -7.45
CA GLN A 597 -12.65 -13.66 -8.19
C GLN A 597 -11.71 -12.51 -8.61
N ILE A 598 -12.27 -11.37 -9.01
CA ILE A 598 -11.48 -10.16 -9.32
C ILE A 598 -10.83 -9.57 -8.05
N ALA A 599 -11.55 -9.60 -6.93
CA ALA A 599 -11.06 -9.06 -5.65
C ALA A 599 -10.07 -9.98 -4.94
N SER A 600 -10.15 -11.30 -5.19
CA SER A 600 -9.35 -12.35 -4.58
C SER A 600 -9.28 -13.54 -5.53
N SER A 601 -8.16 -13.64 -6.26
CA SER A 601 -7.94 -14.63 -7.33
C SER A 601 -8.01 -16.10 -6.86
N ASN A 602 -7.96 -16.35 -5.55
CA ASN A 602 -7.95 -17.70 -4.96
C ASN A 602 -9.28 -18.11 -4.31
N THR A 603 -10.35 -17.32 -4.45
CA THR A 603 -11.65 -17.68 -3.85
C THR A 603 -12.32 -18.80 -4.64
N LYS A 604 -12.58 -19.93 -3.98
CA LYS A 604 -13.37 -21.06 -4.52
C LYS A 604 -14.73 -21.10 -3.83
N TRP A 605 -15.77 -21.38 -4.61
CA TRP A 605 -17.14 -21.55 -4.13
C TRP A 605 -17.54 -23.01 -4.27
N TYR A 606 -18.21 -23.54 -3.25
CA TYR A 606 -18.74 -24.90 -3.22
C TYR A 606 -20.26 -24.87 -3.09
N LYS A 607 -20.95 -25.87 -3.60
CA LYS A 607 -22.35 -26.08 -3.24
C LYS A 607 -22.43 -26.82 -1.91
N LEU A 608 -23.43 -26.51 -1.09
CA LEU A 608 -23.60 -27.14 0.22
C LEU A 608 -23.77 -28.67 0.11
N GLU A 609 -24.36 -29.14 -0.98
CA GLU A 609 -24.58 -30.57 -1.27
C GLU A 609 -23.29 -31.32 -1.65
N GLU A 610 -22.28 -30.62 -2.17
CA GLU A 610 -21.02 -31.19 -2.66
C GLU A 610 -19.94 -31.26 -1.56
N LEU A 611 -20.25 -30.77 -0.35
CA LEU A 611 -19.29 -30.56 0.74
C LEU A 611 -19.54 -31.51 1.92
N ASP A 612 -18.49 -32.15 2.42
CA ASP A 612 -18.52 -32.77 3.76
C ASP A 612 -18.48 -31.66 4.83
N LEU A 613 -19.67 -31.23 5.24
CA LEU A 613 -19.82 -30.18 6.23
C LEU A 613 -19.23 -30.57 7.59
N ASP A 614 -19.28 -31.86 7.95
CA ASP A 614 -18.85 -32.35 9.24
C ASP A 614 -17.32 -32.38 9.34
N GLU A 615 -16.62 -32.72 8.25
CA GLU A 615 -15.17 -32.56 8.13
C GLU A 615 -14.75 -31.09 8.23
N VAL A 616 -15.41 -30.18 7.50
CA VAL A 616 -15.09 -28.75 7.54
C VAL A 616 -15.29 -28.17 8.93
N LEU A 617 -16.37 -28.53 9.63
CA LEU A 617 -16.60 -28.10 11.01
C LEU A 617 -15.54 -28.65 11.98
N ARG A 618 -15.09 -29.90 11.78
CA ARG A 618 -14.01 -30.50 12.58
C ARG A 618 -12.71 -29.72 12.42
N GLU A 619 -12.30 -29.39 11.21
CA GLU A 619 -11.11 -28.56 10.97
C GLU A 619 -11.22 -27.16 11.59
N ILE A 620 -12.42 -26.55 11.49
CA ILE A 620 -12.72 -25.24 12.12
C ILE A 620 -12.57 -25.31 13.63
N ASP A 621 -13.02 -26.40 14.26
CA ASP A 621 -12.91 -26.61 15.70
C ASP A 621 -11.48 -26.91 16.13
N GLU A 622 -10.75 -27.73 15.37
CA GLU A 622 -9.34 -28.01 15.60
C GLU A 622 -8.48 -26.73 15.54
N ASP A 623 -8.71 -25.86 14.55
CA ASP A 623 -8.04 -24.57 14.44
C ASP A 623 -8.31 -23.63 15.64
N ARG A 624 -9.43 -23.84 16.36
CA ARG A 624 -9.84 -23.04 17.54
C ARG A 624 -9.55 -23.71 18.86
N ARG A 625 -9.19 -25.00 18.89
CA ARG A 625 -8.76 -25.70 20.10
C ARG A 625 -7.37 -25.18 20.48
N PHE A 626 -7.35 -24.30 21.46
CA PHE A 626 -6.15 -23.65 21.95
C PHE A 626 -5.20 -24.66 22.60
N ASN A 627 -4.11 -25.03 21.91
CA ASN A 627 -2.95 -25.64 22.55
C ASN A 627 -2.13 -24.53 23.22
N ALA A 628 -2.36 -24.27 24.51
CA ALA A 628 -1.58 -23.31 25.30
C ALA A 628 -0.06 -23.62 25.32
N LYS A 629 0.34 -24.84 24.90
CA LYS A 629 1.73 -25.29 24.77
C LYS A 629 2.32 -25.17 23.37
N ALA A 630 1.52 -24.88 22.34
CA ALA A 630 2.07 -24.61 21.01
C ALA A 630 2.64 -23.18 21.03
N LYS A 631 3.95 -23.07 21.29
CA LYS A 631 4.75 -21.90 20.90
C LYS A 631 4.52 -21.66 19.41
N SER A 632 3.54 -20.84 19.05
CA SER A 632 3.42 -20.37 17.68
C SER A 632 4.30 -19.14 17.53
N GLU A 633 5.60 -19.42 17.39
CA GLU A 633 6.67 -18.51 16.93
C GLU A 633 6.54 -18.20 15.42
N THR A 634 5.43 -18.55 14.76
CA THR A 634 5.30 -18.43 13.31
C THR A 634 4.89 -17.02 12.89
N ASP A 635 5.85 -16.28 12.34
CA ASP A 635 5.63 -15.00 11.67
C ASP A 635 4.67 -15.16 10.48
N LEU A 636 3.43 -14.71 10.67
CA LEU A 636 2.34 -14.85 9.72
C LEU A 636 2.39 -13.88 8.55
N ILE A 637 3.08 -12.74 8.73
CA ILE A 637 3.23 -11.74 7.69
C ILE A 637 4.70 -11.39 7.56
N LYS A 638 5.33 -12.07 6.60
CA LYS A 638 6.69 -11.77 6.18
C LYS A 638 6.73 -10.41 5.49
N THR A 639 7.89 -9.78 5.45
CA THR A 639 8.12 -8.57 4.64
C THR A 639 9.16 -8.83 3.58
N ALA A 640 8.99 -8.22 2.42
CA ALA A 640 9.96 -8.34 1.33
C ALA A 640 9.95 -7.09 0.45
N LEU A 641 11.07 -6.82 -0.21
CA LEU A 641 11.20 -5.77 -1.24
C LEU A 641 11.28 -6.43 -2.62
N LEU A 642 10.44 -6.04 -3.57
CA LEU A 642 10.54 -6.44 -4.97
C LEU A 642 10.99 -5.26 -5.83
N ILE A 643 12.15 -5.37 -6.46
CA ILE A 643 12.70 -4.35 -7.35
C ILE A 643 12.57 -4.83 -8.80
N VAL A 644 11.89 -4.07 -9.64
CA VAL A 644 11.82 -4.32 -11.08
C VAL A 644 12.53 -3.22 -11.88
N GLU A 645 12.70 -3.40 -13.17
CA GLU A 645 13.43 -2.41 -13.98
C GLU A 645 12.64 -1.11 -14.18
N SER A 646 11.36 -1.18 -14.55
CA SER A 646 10.58 -0.02 -14.99
C SER A 646 9.45 0.38 -14.02
N PRO A 647 9.12 1.68 -13.90
CA PRO A 647 8.03 2.15 -13.04
C PRO A 647 6.66 1.58 -13.43
N ASN A 648 6.43 1.37 -14.72
CA ASN A 648 5.19 0.79 -15.23
C ASN A 648 5.04 -0.65 -14.76
N LYS A 649 6.09 -1.47 -14.84
CA LYS A 649 6.09 -2.85 -14.36
C LYS A 649 5.80 -2.91 -12.86
N ALA A 650 6.44 -2.05 -12.05
CA ALA A 650 6.21 -1.98 -10.60
C ALA A 650 4.73 -1.66 -10.28
N ARG A 651 4.17 -0.65 -10.96
CA ARG A 651 2.77 -0.24 -10.79
C ARG A 651 1.79 -1.33 -11.22
N THR A 652 2.05 -1.99 -12.34
CA THR A 652 1.19 -3.06 -12.87
C THR A 652 1.14 -4.24 -11.91
N ILE A 653 2.30 -4.74 -11.48
CA ILE A 653 2.38 -5.86 -10.53
C ILE A 653 1.66 -5.52 -9.23
N ALA A 654 1.91 -4.34 -8.67
CA ALA A 654 1.27 -3.93 -7.42
C ALA A 654 -0.27 -3.84 -7.52
N ASN A 655 -0.81 -3.49 -8.69
CA ASN A 655 -2.25 -3.42 -8.92
C ASN A 655 -2.92 -4.78 -9.16
N PHE A 656 -2.16 -5.84 -9.50
CA PHE A 656 -2.71 -7.18 -9.64
C PHE A 656 -3.26 -7.72 -8.32
N PHE A 657 -2.61 -7.38 -7.20
CA PHE A 657 -2.91 -7.95 -5.90
C PHE A 657 -3.73 -7.03 -4.98
N GLY A 658 -4.37 -6.01 -5.57
CA GLY A 658 -5.25 -5.08 -4.86
C GLY A 658 -4.86 -3.63 -5.10
N ARG A 659 -5.30 -2.75 -4.19
CA ARG A 659 -4.94 -1.33 -4.23
C ARG A 659 -3.69 -1.11 -3.37
N PRO A 660 -2.50 -0.93 -3.98
CA PRO A 660 -1.29 -0.77 -3.21
C PRO A 660 -1.29 0.55 -2.43
N GLY A 661 -0.68 0.53 -1.25
CA GLY A 661 -0.26 1.78 -0.60
C GLY A 661 0.93 2.34 -1.32
N ARG A 662 1.18 3.63 -1.10
CA ARG A 662 2.29 4.30 -1.77
C ARG A 662 3.09 5.07 -0.75
N LEU A 663 4.39 4.79 -0.75
CA LEU A 663 5.40 5.57 -0.07
C LEU A 663 6.21 6.34 -1.11
N TYR A 664 6.66 7.52 -0.73
CA TYR A 664 7.40 8.43 -1.60
C TYR A 664 8.70 8.82 -0.91
N PHE A 665 9.84 8.39 -1.48
CA PHE A 665 11.18 8.71 -0.97
C PHE A 665 12.06 9.19 -2.11
N LYS A 666 12.75 10.32 -1.94
CA LYS A 666 13.68 10.88 -2.94
C LYS A 666 13.10 10.89 -4.38
N GLY A 667 11.81 11.18 -4.50
CA GLY A 667 11.09 11.19 -5.79
C GLY A 667 10.75 9.83 -6.40
N LYS A 668 11.06 8.72 -5.71
CA LYS A 668 10.65 7.36 -6.06
C LYS A 668 9.36 6.97 -5.37
N VAL A 669 8.60 6.09 -6.03
CA VAL A 669 7.36 5.52 -5.51
C VAL A 669 7.62 4.06 -5.14
N PHE A 670 7.21 3.68 -3.94
CA PHE A 670 7.20 2.32 -3.45
C PHE A 670 5.75 1.91 -3.24
N TYR A 671 5.34 0.81 -3.84
CA TYR A 671 3.99 0.27 -3.78
C TYR A 671 3.92 -0.86 -2.77
N GLU A 672 3.12 -0.72 -1.74
CA GLU A 672 2.99 -1.73 -0.69
C GLU A 672 1.71 -2.53 -0.86
N VAL A 673 1.84 -3.85 -0.99
CA VAL A 673 0.71 -4.78 -1.20
C VAL A 673 1.00 -6.12 -0.53
N VAL A 674 -0.05 -6.79 -0.03
CA VAL A 674 0.08 -8.12 0.58
C VAL A 674 -0.15 -9.19 -0.47
N ILE A 675 0.83 -10.07 -0.67
CA ILE A 675 0.80 -11.21 -1.60
C ILE A 675 1.19 -12.45 -0.81
N ASN A 676 0.35 -13.50 -0.80
CA ASN A 676 0.61 -14.77 -0.08
C ASN A 676 1.24 -14.59 1.30
N ASN A 677 0.55 -13.87 2.20
CA ASN A 677 1.03 -13.63 3.56
C ASN A 677 2.39 -12.89 3.64
N THR A 678 2.81 -12.20 2.58
CA THR A 678 4.00 -11.36 2.56
C THR A 678 3.62 -9.94 2.19
N LEU A 679 3.95 -8.97 3.04
CA LEU A 679 3.84 -7.55 2.70
C LEU A 679 5.02 -7.18 1.80
N PHE A 680 4.75 -7.12 0.49
CA PHE A 680 5.71 -6.69 -0.51
C PHE A 680 5.72 -5.18 -0.61
N THR A 681 6.92 -4.60 -0.53
CA THR A 681 7.20 -3.25 -1.00
C THR A 681 7.79 -3.36 -2.41
N ILE A 682 7.07 -2.87 -3.43
CA ILE A 682 7.42 -3.02 -4.85
C ILE A 682 7.87 -1.67 -5.41
N THR A 683 9.03 -1.62 -6.06
CA THR A 683 9.52 -0.39 -6.69
C THR A 683 10.32 -0.69 -7.95
N SER A 684 10.87 0.34 -8.60
CA SER A 684 11.71 0.18 -9.78
C SER A 684 13.05 0.90 -9.70
N SER A 685 14.11 0.26 -10.22
CA SER A 685 15.41 0.90 -10.45
C SER A 685 15.29 2.08 -11.42
N GLY A 686 14.42 1.96 -12.43
CA GLY A 686 14.30 2.93 -13.51
C GLY A 686 15.31 2.70 -14.64
N GLY A 687 15.73 1.45 -14.84
CA GLY A 687 16.78 1.04 -15.78
C GLY A 687 18.14 0.85 -15.10
N HIS A 688 19.23 1.06 -15.86
CA HIS A 688 20.59 1.02 -15.34
C HIS A 688 20.85 2.09 -14.28
N ILE A 689 21.58 1.69 -13.24
CA ILE A 689 21.96 2.55 -12.11
C ILE A 689 23.42 2.99 -12.24
N ILE A 690 24.28 2.11 -12.74
CA ILE A 690 25.71 2.38 -12.87
C ILE A 690 26.20 2.06 -14.28
N ASP A 691 27.23 2.78 -14.71
CA ASP A 691 27.89 2.56 -16.00
C ASP A 691 29.38 2.91 -15.92
N LEU A 692 30.12 2.50 -16.95
CA LEU A 692 31.54 2.80 -17.12
C LEU A 692 31.74 4.32 -17.25
N PRO A 693 32.61 4.94 -16.43
CA PRO A 693 32.82 6.38 -16.37
C PRO A 693 32.98 7.09 -17.72
N ASN A 694 32.31 8.22 -17.90
CA ASN A 694 32.33 8.98 -19.16
C ASN A 694 33.65 9.74 -19.40
N GLU A 695 34.36 10.12 -18.34
CA GLU A 695 35.70 10.74 -18.43
C GLU A 695 36.81 9.71 -18.73
N ALA A 696 36.44 8.55 -19.27
CA ALA A 696 37.27 7.43 -19.69
C ALA A 696 38.52 7.81 -20.51
N ARG A 697 38.53 8.95 -21.21
CA ARG A 697 39.75 9.45 -21.90
C ARG A 697 40.92 9.76 -20.95
N LYS A 698 40.65 10.04 -19.67
CA LYS A 698 41.66 10.34 -18.65
C LYS A 698 41.97 9.15 -17.73
N ARG A 699 41.20 8.07 -17.80
CA ARG A 699 41.40 6.85 -16.97
C ARG A 699 42.06 5.78 -17.83
N GLU A 700 42.89 4.93 -17.23
CA GLU A 700 43.56 3.83 -17.94
C GLU A 700 42.52 2.98 -18.70
N ASN A 701 42.77 2.79 -20.00
CA ASN A 701 42.03 1.91 -20.92
C ASN A 701 40.49 2.08 -20.92
N TYR A 702 40.04 3.33 -21.05
CA TYR A 702 38.64 3.73 -21.23
C TYR A 702 37.68 3.35 -20.07
N GLY A 703 38.21 3.28 -18.85
CA GLY A 703 37.45 2.93 -17.64
C GLY A 703 37.55 1.46 -17.24
N VAL A 704 38.49 0.71 -17.81
CA VAL A 704 38.78 -0.69 -17.46
C VAL A 704 40.25 -0.79 -17.08
N ILE A 705 40.54 -1.09 -15.81
CA ILE A 705 41.93 -1.15 -15.34
C ILE A 705 42.49 -2.57 -15.47
N LYS A 706 43.81 -2.70 -15.58
CA LYS A 706 44.50 -3.99 -15.58
C LYS A 706 45.03 -4.26 -14.17
N MET A 707 44.56 -5.32 -13.52
CA MET A 707 45.01 -5.76 -12.18
C MET A 707 45.43 -7.22 -12.25
N ASN A 708 46.67 -7.54 -11.86
CA ASN A 708 47.17 -8.92 -11.74
C ASN A 708 46.83 -9.82 -12.95
N ASN A 709 47.05 -9.32 -14.17
CA ASN A 709 46.69 -9.95 -15.46
C ASN A 709 45.20 -10.07 -15.82
N HIS A 710 44.30 -9.46 -15.06
CA HIS A 710 42.87 -9.38 -15.37
C HIS A 710 42.43 -7.96 -15.73
N PHE A 711 41.37 -7.84 -16.51
CA PHE A 711 40.70 -6.57 -16.81
C PHE A 711 39.53 -6.37 -15.86
N VAL A 712 39.52 -5.26 -15.13
CA VAL A 712 38.52 -4.95 -14.11
C VAL A 712 37.82 -3.63 -14.49
N PRO A 713 36.52 -3.66 -14.83
CA PRO A 713 35.76 -2.45 -15.15
C PRO A 713 35.53 -1.59 -13.90
N LEU A 714 35.63 -0.27 -14.08
CA LEU A 714 35.20 0.72 -13.09
C LEU A 714 33.75 1.12 -13.37
N TYR A 715 32.90 1.12 -12.36
CA TYR A 715 31.52 1.60 -12.45
C TYR A 715 31.26 2.77 -11.51
N ASP A 716 30.43 3.70 -11.95
CA ASP A 716 29.99 4.85 -11.14
C ASP A 716 28.52 5.17 -11.43
N PHE A 717 27.89 5.95 -10.55
CA PHE A 717 26.46 6.28 -10.65
C PHE A 717 26.14 7.07 -11.90
N LEU A 718 25.10 6.66 -12.62
CA LEU A 718 24.55 7.42 -13.74
C LEU A 718 23.81 8.66 -13.24
N SER A 719 24.03 9.77 -13.92
CA SER A 719 23.41 11.07 -13.67
C SER A 719 22.90 11.65 -15.00
N ARG A 720 21.72 12.25 -15.00
CA ARG A 720 21.08 12.86 -16.18
C ARG A 720 20.65 14.28 -15.86
N CYS A 721 21.13 15.24 -16.64
CA CYS A 721 20.61 16.61 -16.58
C CYS A 721 19.25 16.68 -17.25
N ARG A 722 18.25 17.20 -16.54
CA ARG A 722 16.89 17.39 -17.07
C ARG A 722 16.77 18.64 -17.93
N SER A 723 17.63 19.64 -17.75
CA SER A 723 17.64 20.86 -18.56
C SER A 723 18.18 20.62 -19.98
N CYS A 724 19.32 19.95 -20.13
CA CYS A 724 19.96 19.74 -21.44
C CYS A 724 19.98 18.29 -21.93
N GLY A 725 19.48 17.36 -21.12
CA GLY A 725 19.35 15.94 -21.48
C GLY A 725 20.64 15.11 -21.41
N VAL A 726 21.80 15.72 -21.15
CA VAL A 726 23.09 15.00 -21.14
C VAL A 726 23.14 13.97 -20.00
N GLN A 727 23.67 12.79 -20.31
CA GLN A 727 23.99 11.76 -19.32
C GLN A 727 25.50 11.75 -19.03
N PHE A 728 25.84 11.60 -17.76
CA PHE A 728 27.20 11.53 -17.25
C PHE A 728 27.29 10.61 -16.04
N THR A 729 28.50 10.26 -15.64
CA THR A 729 28.77 9.39 -14.49
C THR A 729 29.34 10.20 -13.33
N GLY A 730 29.01 9.81 -12.10
CA GLY A 730 29.54 10.37 -10.86
C GLY A 730 28.51 11.16 -10.05
N THR A 731 28.97 11.68 -8.92
CA THR A 731 28.16 12.30 -7.86
C THR A 731 28.09 13.83 -7.92
N LYS A 732 28.50 14.43 -9.05
CA LYS A 732 28.47 15.89 -9.25
C LYS A 732 27.03 16.41 -9.19
N SER A 733 26.78 17.45 -8.38
CA SER A 733 25.48 18.11 -8.22
C SER A 733 25.10 19.04 -9.36
N VAL A 734 26.07 19.43 -10.20
CA VAL A 734 25.86 20.32 -11.35
C VAL A 734 26.19 19.62 -12.66
N CYS A 735 25.46 19.99 -13.71
CA CYS A 735 25.63 19.45 -15.03
C CYS A 735 26.98 19.90 -15.63
N PRO A 736 27.85 18.96 -16.07
CA PRO A 736 29.15 19.30 -16.63
C PRO A 736 29.07 19.98 -18.01
N LYS A 737 27.88 19.97 -18.65
CA LYS A 737 27.66 20.57 -19.97
C LYS A 737 27.07 21.97 -19.90
N CYS A 738 26.07 22.19 -19.04
CA CYS A 738 25.29 23.43 -19.01
C CYS A 738 25.24 24.12 -17.65
N GLY A 739 25.95 23.62 -16.63
CA GLY A 739 26.00 24.21 -15.29
C GLY A 739 24.73 24.08 -14.44
N SER A 740 23.62 23.61 -15.01
CA SER A 740 22.35 23.42 -14.31
C SER A 740 22.46 22.46 -13.11
N ASP A 741 21.78 22.78 -12.02
CA ASP A 741 21.62 21.94 -10.82
C ASP A 741 20.44 20.95 -10.93
N ASP A 742 19.65 20.99 -12.01
CA ASP A 742 18.55 20.04 -12.29
C ASP A 742 19.12 18.72 -12.84
N VAL A 743 19.89 18.04 -11.99
CA VAL A 743 20.54 16.75 -12.25
C VAL A 743 19.82 15.67 -11.45
N GLN A 744 19.38 14.63 -12.15
CA GLN A 744 18.86 13.42 -11.52
C GLN A 744 19.96 12.37 -11.45
N SER A 745 20.34 11.97 -10.24
CA SER A 745 21.32 10.90 -10.02
C SER A 745 20.65 9.58 -9.64
N SER A 746 21.16 8.49 -10.18
CA SER A 746 20.86 7.12 -9.77
C SER A 746 21.33 6.83 -8.34
N MET A 747 22.25 7.62 -7.77
CA MET A 747 22.65 7.50 -6.36
C MET A 747 21.45 7.72 -5.43
N GLU A 748 20.61 8.72 -5.71
CA GLU A 748 19.38 8.97 -4.93
C GLU A 748 18.41 7.78 -4.98
N VAL A 749 18.39 7.08 -6.14
CA VAL A 749 17.61 5.86 -6.30
C VAL A 749 18.15 4.76 -5.40
N VAL A 750 19.46 4.55 -5.40
CA VAL A 750 20.12 3.51 -4.60
C VAL A 750 20.00 3.80 -3.11
N GLU A 751 20.12 5.05 -2.69
CA GLU A 751 19.86 5.44 -1.29
C GLU A 751 18.43 5.10 -0.85
N ALA A 752 17.44 5.38 -1.70
CA ALA A 752 16.06 5.00 -1.43
C ALA A 752 15.88 3.47 -1.37
N LEU A 753 16.56 2.72 -2.24
CA LEU A 753 16.52 1.25 -2.23
C LEU A 753 17.21 0.68 -0.99
N ARG A 754 18.41 1.15 -0.62
CA ARG A 754 19.17 0.72 0.57
C ARG A 754 18.37 0.89 1.85
N LYS A 755 17.70 2.04 1.96
CA LYS A 755 16.82 2.35 3.09
C LYS A 755 15.70 1.32 3.26
N VAL A 756 14.97 1.02 2.18
CA VAL A 756 13.86 0.04 2.23
C VAL A 756 14.38 -1.40 2.35
N ALA A 757 15.52 -1.69 1.75
CA ALA A 757 16.19 -2.98 1.86
C ALA A 757 16.57 -3.31 3.32
N ALA A 758 17.03 -2.31 4.10
CA ALA A 758 17.33 -2.48 5.53
C ALA A 758 16.08 -2.71 6.41
N ASP A 759 14.88 -2.41 5.90
CA ASP A 759 13.62 -2.62 6.62
C ASP A 759 13.09 -4.06 6.49
N VAL A 760 13.60 -4.84 5.53
CA VAL A 760 13.04 -6.16 5.17
C VAL A 760 14.10 -7.27 5.22
N PRO A 761 13.71 -8.51 5.58
CA PRO A 761 14.64 -9.64 5.63
C PRO A 761 15.04 -10.18 4.25
N THR A 762 14.24 -9.93 3.20
CA THR A 762 14.48 -10.49 1.86
C THR A 762 14.22 -9.45 0.77
N VAL A 763 15.11 -9.40 -0.22
CA VAL A 763 14.94 -8.59 -1.44
C VAL A 763 14.83 -9.52 -2.65
N TYR A 764 13.86 -9.28 -3.52
CA TYR A 764 13.68 -9.94 -4.79
C TYR A 764 13.96 -8.96 -5.93
N ILE A 765 14.70 -9.39 -6.94
CA ILE A 765 15.00 -8.61 -8.14
C ILE A 765 14.34 -9.25 -9.36
N GLY A 766 13.36 -8.55 -9.91
CA GLY A 766 12.55 -8.92 -11.07
C GLY A 766 12.83 -8.07 -12.30
N THR A 767 14.11 -7.95 -12.68
CA THR A 767 14.52 -7.36 -13.97
C THR A 767 14.24 -8.31 -15.12
N ASP A 768 14.35 -7.82 -16.35
CA ASP A 768 14.06 -8.59 -17.57
C ASP A 768 14.93 -9.86 -17.64
N PRO A 769 14.40 -10.98 -18.18
CA PRO A 769 15.06 -12.28 -18.13
C PRO A 769 16.16 -12.43 -19.21
N ASP A 770 16.97 -11.40 -19.44
CA ASP A 770 18.06 -11.37 -20.41
C ASP A 770 19.40 -10.97 -19.75
N SER A 771 20.48 -10.90 -20.54
CA SER A 771 21.81 -10.57 -20.01
C SER A 771 21.91 -9.13 -19.47
N GLU A 772 21.15 -8.18 -20.04
CA GLU A 772 21.13 -6.79 -19.58
C GLU A 772 20.43 -6.67 -18.24
N GLY A 773 19.24 -7.26 -18.12
CA GLY A 773 18.48 -7.37 -16.88
C GLY A 773 19.25 -8.12 -15.81
N GLU A 774 20.04 -9.14 -16.17
CA GLU A 774 20.90 -9.84 -15.22
C GLU A 774 22.02 -8.97 -14.67
N LYS A 775 22.67 -8.16 -15.52
CA LYS A 775 23.67 -7.21 -15.04
C LYS A 775 23.05 -6.14 -14.15
N ILE A 776 21.86 -5.62 -14.47
CA ILE A 776 21.14 -4.68 -13.58
C ILE A 776 20.87 -5.33 -12.23
N ALA A 777 20.48 -6.62 -12.23
CA ALA A 777 20.24 -7.35 -11.00
C ALA A 777 21.53 -7.53 -10.18
N TRP A 778 22.64 -7.87 -10.82
CA TRP A 778 23.94 -7.98 -10.15
C TRP A 778 24.41 -6.64 -9.57
N ASP A 779 24.28 -5.53 -10.31
CA ASP A 779 24.59 -4.19 -9.81
C ASP A 779 23.79 -3.89 -8.52
N LEU A 780 22.49 -4.21 -8.52
CA LEU A 780 21.60 -4.05 -7.38
C LEU A 780 22.03 -4.93 -6.20
N VAL A 781 22.38 -6.20 -6.42
CA VAL A 781 22.91 -7.08 -5.37
C VAL A 781 24.13 -6.42 -4.72
N MET A 782 25.15 -6.05 -5.50
CA MET A 782 26.37 -5.43 -4.98
C MET A 782 26.07 -4.16 -4.16
N LEU A 783 25.14 -3.33 -4.62
CA LEU A 783 24.82 -2.06 -3.95
C LEU A 783 23.96 -2.22 -2.68
N LEU A 784 23.28 -3.36 -2.51
CA LEU A 784 22.33 -3.62 -1.41
C LEU A 784 22.81 -4.68 -0.41
N SER A 785 23.73 -5.58 -0.78
CA SER A 785 24.29 -6.62 0.10
C SER A 785 24.80 -6.11 1.45
N PRO A 786 25.45 -4.92 1.56
CA PRO A 786 25.85 -4.38 2.86
C PRO A 786 24.70 -3.99 3.81
N PHE A 787 23.45 -4.03 3.36
CA PHE A 787 22.27 -3.66 4.14
C PHE A 787 21.33 -4.86 4.33
N THR A 788 21.27 -5.76 3.34
CA THR A 788 20.52 -7.02 3.43
C THR A 788 21.15 -8.07 2.49
N PRO A 789 21.61 -9.22 3.01
CA PRO A 789 22.40 -10.19 2.25
C PRO A 789 21.50 -11.19 1.54
N ASN A 790 20.26 -11.37 2.00
CA ASN A 790 19.31 -12.29 1.39
C ASN A 790 18.62 -11.61 0.20
N ILE A 791 19.32 -11.60 -0.93
CA ILE A 791 18.83 -11.05 -2.19
C ILE A 791 18.66 -12.20 -3.20
N LYS A 792 17.48 -12.29 -3.80
CA LYS A 792 17.11 -13.33 -4.75
C LYS A 792 16.66 -12.76 -6.10
N ARG A 793 16.86 -13.53 -7.16
CA ARG A 793 16.47 -13.22 -8.54
C ARG A 793 15.14 -13.91 -8.87
N VAL A 794 14.18 -13.17 -9.40
CA VAL A 794 12.88 -13.70 -9.88
C VAL A 794 12.71 -13.45 -11.36
N ARG A 795 12.55 -14.50 -12.18
CA ARG A 795 12.44 -14.39 -13.64
C ARG A 795 11.02 -14.70 -14.09
N PHE A 796 10.45 -13.81 -14.88
CA PHE A 796 9.16 -14.01 -15.54
C PHE A 796 9.21 -13.41 -16.95
N HIS A 797 8.69 -14.15 -17.93
CA HIS A 797 8.67 -13.75 -19.34
C HIS A 797 7.47 -12.86 -19.68
N GLU A 798 6.44 -12.91 -18.84
CA GLU A 798 5.22 -12.10 -18.97
C GLU A 798 4.85 -11.45 -17.62
N VAL A 799 4.16 -10.32 -17.67
CA VAL A 799 3.71 -9.60 -16.48
C VAL A 799 2.26 -10.00 -16.18
N THR A 800 2.07 -11.16 -15.57
CA THR A 800 0.75 -11.69 -15.14
C THR A 800 0.78 -12.08 -13.65
N PRO A 801 -0.38 -12.13 -12.95
CA PRO A 801 -0.41 -12.51 -11.53
C PRO A 801 0.22 -13.88 -11.26
N ASN A 802 -0.09 -14.88 -12.09
CA ASN A 802 0.43 -16.24 -11.94
C ASN A 802 1.94 -16.32 -12.18
N ALA A 803 2.44 -15.69 -13.24
CA ALA A 803 3.88 -15.68 -13.53
C ALA A 803 4.69 -15.00 -12.42
N VAL A 804 4.16 -13.92 -11.82
CA VAL A 804 4.80 -13.26 -10.67
C VAL A 804 4.83 -14.17 -9.44
N LEU A 805 3.72 -14.85 -9.13
CA LEU A 805 3.66 -15.78 -7.99
C LEU A 805 4.60 -16.97 -8.17
N GLU A 806 4.62 -17.57 -9.35
CA GLU A 806 5.52 -18.68 -9.69
C GLU A 806 6.98 -18.26 -9.61
N ALA A 807 7.32 -17.08 -10.16
CA ALA A 807 8.67 -16.55 -10.10
C ALA A 807 9.16 -16.26 -8.67
N ILE A 808 8.27 -15.82 -7.76
CA ILE A 808 8.58 -15.64 -6.34
C ILE A 808 8.84 -16.99 -5.66
N ASN A 809 8.04 -18.00 -5.96
CA ASN A 809 8.20 -19.35 -5.40
C ASN A 809 9.46 -20.07 -5.91
N ASN A 810 9.86 -19.80 -7.16
CA ASN A 810 11.04 -20.36 -7.82
C ASN A 810 12.22 -19.38 -7.86
N ALA A 811 12.34 -18.52 -6.85
CA ALA A 811 13.42 -17.54 -6.77
C ALA A 811 14.79 -18.23 -6.70
N SER A 812 15.78 -17.68 -7.42
CA SER A 812 17.13 -18.25 -7.56
C SER A 812 18.20 -17.20 -7.29
N ASP A 813 19.49 -17.56 -7.37
CA ASP A 813 20.60 -16.61 -7.29
C ASP A 813 20.93 -16.00 -8.66
N ILE A 814 21.80 -14.98 -8.68
CA ILE A 814 22.25 -14.32 -9.91
C ILE A 814 23.09 -15.29 -10.75
N ASN A 815 22.84 -15.29 -12.06
CA ASN A 815 23.65 -16.04 -13.03
C ASN A 815 24.88 -15.22 -13.43
N LEU A 816 26.02 -15.49 -12.79
CA LEU A 816 27.28 -14.79 -13.05
C LEU A 816 27.81 -14.95 -14.49
N ASN A 817 27.44 -16.02 -15.21
CA ASN A 817 27.84 -16.18 -16.61
C ASN A 817 27.14 -15.15 -17.51
N MET A 818 25.85 -14.89 -17.26
CA MET A 818 25.10 -13.86 -17.99
C MET A 818 25.61 -12.44 -17.66
N VAL A 819 25.97 -12.19 -16.39
CA VAL A 819 26.61 -10.94 -15.97
C VAL A 819 27.94 -10.74 -16.70
N THR A 820 28.80 -11.76 -16.69
CA THR A 820 30.12 -11.71 -17.33
C THR A 820 29.97 -11.49 -18.84
N ALA A 821 29.02 -12.15 -19.50
CA ALA A 821 28.72 -11.93 -20.91
C ALA A 821 28.32 -10.47 -21.21
N GLN A 822 27.49 -9.87 -20.35
CA GLN A 822 27.10 -8.45 -20.46
C GLN A 822 28.29 -7.52 -20.25
N ILE A 823 29.14 -7.77 -19.25
CA ILE A 823 30.34 -6.98 -18.97
C ILE A 823 31.28 -7.00 -20.17
N VAL A 824 31.57 -8.19 -20.72
CA VAL A 824 32.43 -8.34 -21.90
C VAL A 824 31.86 -7.59 -23.09
N ARG A 825 30.55 -7.74 -23.38
CA ARG A 825 29.87 -6.98 -24.44
C ARG A 825 30.02 -5.47 -24.24
N ARG A 826 29.81 -4.97 -23.02
CA ARG A 826 29.90 -3.54 -22.71
C ARG A 826 31.32 -3.01 -22.85
N ILE A 827 32.33 -3.80 -22.47
CA ILE A 827 33.75 -3.47 -22.63
C ILE A 827 34.13 -3.45 -24.11
N ASP A 828 33.72 -4.45 -24.90
CA ASP A 828 33.99 -4.50 -26.35
C ASP A 828 33.39 -3.27 -27.06
N ASP A 829 32.10 -2.98 -26.80
CA ASP A 829 31.43 -1.79 -27.32
C ASP A 829 32.15 -0.49 -26.92
N ARG A 830 32.72 -0.45 -25.70
CA ARG A 830 33.45 0.71 -25.18
C ARG A 830 34.81 0.88 -25.86
N TRP A 831 35.61 -0.17 -25.92
CA TRP A 831 36.95 -0.14 -26.49
C TRP A 831 36.92 0.07 -28.00
N VAL A 832 36.13 -0.72 -28.72
CA VAL A 832 35.97 -0.58 -30.16
C VAL A 832 35.33 0.76 -30.49
N GLY A 833 34.28 1.14 -29.76
CA GLY A 833 33.57 2.40 -29.98
C GLY A 833 34.45 3.63 -29.84
N TYR A 834 35.13 3.78 -28.70
CA TYR A 834 36.00 4.93 -28.46
C TYR A 834 37.25 4.90 -29.33
N GLY A 835 37.86 3.72 -29.52
CA GLY A 835 39.05 3.55 -30.37
C GLY A 835 38.77 3.97 -31.82
N LEU A 836 37.67 3.48 -32.42
CA LEU A 836 37.27 3.85 -33.78
C LEU A 836 36.90 5.33 -33.89
N THR A 837 36.13 5.86 -32.94
CA THR A 837 35.81 7.30 -32.94
C THR A 837 37.08 8.16 -32.85
N GLU A 838 38.08 7.76 -32.07
CA GLU A 838 39.36 8.47 -31.99
C GLU A 838 40.14 8.42 -33.31
N LEU A 839 40.25 7.24 -33.93
CA LEU A 839 40.87 7.07 -35.25
C LEU A 839 40.19 7.93 -36.33
N LEU A 840 38.85 7.93 -36.37
CA LEU A 840 38.09 8.74 -37.33
C LEU A 840 38.23 10.24 -37.07
N THR A 841 38.29 10.65 -35.79
CA THR A 841 38.47 12.06 -35.41
C THR A 841 39.87 12.57 -35.78
N LYS A 842 40.91 11.74 -35.65
CA LYS A 842 42.29 12.07 -36.08
C LYS A 842 42.39 12.17 -37.62
N ASN A 843 41.62 11.37 -38.35
CA ASN A 843 41.65 11.32 -39.83
C ASN A 843 40.63 12.23 -40.54
N LYS A 844 40.11 13.27 -39.86
CA LYS A 844 39.05 14.19 -40.34
C LYS A 844 39.21 14.72 -41.77
N ARG A 845 40.45 14.93 -42.27
CA ARG A 845 40.72 15.48 -43.61
C ARG A 845 40.48 14.49 -44.77
N LYS A 846 40.34 13.18 -44.53
CA LYS A 846 40.18 12.18 -45.62
C LYS A 846 38.78 11.58 -45.76
N VAL A 847 37.87 11.76 -44.79
CA VAL A 847 36.62 10.97 -44.70
C VAL A 847 35.34 11.80 -44.89
N LEU A 848 35.38 13.13 -44.74
CA LEU A 848 34.20 13.98 -44.84
C LEU A 848 34.34 14.96 -46.02
N THR A 849 33.83 14.60 -47.20
CA THR A 849 33.88 15.44 -48.43
C THR A 849 32.65 16.34 -48.62
N HIS A 850 31.69 16.39 -47.70
CA HIS A 850 30.43 17.11 -47.93
C HIS A 850 29.93 17.88 -46.71
N GLY A 851 30.59 18.98 -46.32
CA GLY A 851 29.98 20.08 -45.55
C GLY A 851 29.34 19.81 -44.18
N VAL A 852 29.37 18.59 -43.64
CA VAL A 852 28.76 18.27 -42.35
C VAL A 852 29.80 18.41 -41.24
N GLU A 853 29.76 19.53 -40.51
CA GLU A 853 30.47 19.71 -39.24
C GLU A 853 29.83 18.84 -38.12
N ARG A 854 29.99 17.52 -38.18
CA ARG A 854 29.74 16.65 -37.02
C ARG A 854 31.06 16.40 -36.30
N LEU A 855 31.22 17.06 -35.14
CA LEU A 855 32.42 17.02 -34.29
C LEU A 855 32.78 15.64 -33.73
N ARG A 856 31.87 14.65 -33.77
CA ARG A 856 32.10 13.25 -33.35
C ARG A 856 31.29 12.29 -34.24
N VAL A 857 31.94 11.26 -34.76
CA VAL A 857 31.27 10.13 -35.44
C VAL A 857 31.21 8.96 -34.43
N PRO A 858 30.07 8.71 -33.77
CA PRO A 858 29.92 7.53 -32.94
C PRO A 858 29.84 6.31 -33.84
N VAL A 859 30.73 5.34 -33.63
CA VAL A 859 30.86 4.15 -34.47
C VAL A 859 31.11 2.93 -33.58
N GLY A 860 30.18 1.99 -33.53
CA GLY A 860 30.37 0.67 -32.90
C GLY A 860 30.71 -0.43 -33.91
N ARG A 861 31.19 -1.58 -33.41
CA ARG A 861 31.57 -2.75 -34.24
C ARG A 861 30.44 -3.24 -35.16
N VAL A 862 29.20 -3.23 -34.68
CA VAL A 862 28.01 -3.69 -35.42
C VAL A 862 27.44 -2.61 -36.35
N GLN A 863 27.70 -1.33 -36.07
CA GLN A 863 27.16 -0.20 -36.86
C GLN A 863 27.93 0.03 -38.17
N LEU A 864 29.20 -0.37 -38.24
CA LEU A 864 30.02 -0.28 -39.45
C LEU A 864 29.52 -1.19 -40.58
N PRO A 865 29.29 -2.51 -40.34
CA PRO A 865 28.82 -3.42 -41.39
C PRO A 865 27.42 -3.08 -41.92
N THR A 866 26.51 -2.61 -41.08
CA THR A 866 25.10 -2.32 -41.46
C THR A 866 24.92 -1.14 -42.41
N ARG A 867 25.99 -0.39 -42.74
CA ARG A 867 25.98 0.66 -43.77
C ARG A 867 26.57 0.21 -45.10
N TRP A 868 27.13 -0.99 -45.16
CA TRP A 868 27.75 -1.60 -46.34
C TRP A 868 26.91 -2.75 -46.93
N LEU A 869 25.90 -3.23 -46.19
CA LEU A 869 24.77 -4.01 -46.66
C LEU A 869 23.60 -3.07 -46.92
#